data_AF-A0A7I8VCZ5-F1
#
_entry.id   AF-A0A7I8VCZ5-F1
#
_cell.length_a   1.000
_cell.length_b   1.000
_cell.length_c   1.000
_cell.angle_alpha   90.00
_cell.angle_beta   90.00
_cell.angle_gamma   90.00
#
_symmetry.space_group_name_H-M   'P 1'
#
loop_
_entity.id
_entity.type
_entity.pdbx_description
1 polymer ?
#
loop_
_entity_poly.entity_id
_entity_poly.type
_entity_poly.pdbx_seq_one_letter_code
_entity_poly.pdbx_strand_id
1 'polypeptide(L)'
;MDFFVLLTLGLVFLSFKQVLTFPEGPGWHACHGLVPNVFTHGEGQNSVSPYEIILSSYSYTANTPNITATIQKKQSTTVGFKGFMVSAYDSKGQPVGKFLAGAENRPMCDYYTATGQSNGKIKDSVDLNWIPPATPVGDIIFKATILQSFNTFWLRVPALTLTGPGVADDQKPPPPVNTGSSTDQFDFTKCGKERGCLRFPSSCNSESSCQGVVFWKDAGDYIEFDVSVNGSFRSVGIGFSKDNLMSDDSIFGCFIKNNFEEFNADNYYSPKNPQNILFSKIIERKPIPDSVILDGASFNALQRLKCKIRRKKSVAGEEDKFFDISAGNSYYLMMSISDYSVNWTRYEGLYYHGFTKVITKSPVSIIYPPAPTEPPSTGQGQLKLPGGCEKSECQGMVTWREADDSMEISMKAAKGFDYVGFGLSHDRNMGDDSIIICSTLDPIPKAVNYYSRGAGLPDKIGEQGITMGQSSSENGVQCVFKRKKIVDNNEIYDISKDKKYHLFLAVGKIKDNVPQYHGPDKRSTAEKFTLLESVSIPPTPPKTTKAPNKPSNIDFDDCGIKKSCFRSPANCNPESACKFSATWKKVDDSYEFEISGASEFQYVALGLSFDKKMGDDSVLVCNDILSDQQVVIYYTEDKSPKRLGNDGITVLNTKFENGIYCKFRKTINSNSKNIYSLEDGLEYTPLLAAGPSRTARNSKDIAYHGSNKIASIVQIKMGKLVNIGGDTETQKLVIAHGALMTAAWLIFAVFGIFNARYFKTLYANKICELDAWFVVSFKKKKKKIQGFLPVSFNFSSKIVAQD
;
A
#
# COMPACT_ATOMS: atom_id res chain seq x y z
N MET A 1 -6.34 -0.42 -44.66
CA MET A 1 -6.36 -0.16 -43.20
C MET A 1 -7.50 0.84 -42.94
N ASP A 2 -8.05 0.90 -41.72
CA ASP A 2 -8.89 2.01 -41.23
C ASP A 2 -10.44 1.92 -41.19
N PHE A 3 -11.05 0.73 -41.20
CA PHE A 3 -12.45 0.65 -40.70
C PHE A 3 -12.80 -0.66 -40.01
N PHE A 4 -12.33 -1.79 -40.55
CA PHE A 4 -12.68 -3.12 -40.04
C PHE A 4 -12.00 -3.48 -38.70
N VAL A 5 -10.76 -3.04 -38.48
CA VAL A 5 -10.00 -3.33 -37.24
C VAL A 5 -10.58 -2.57 -36.04
N LEU A 6 -11.09 -1.35 -36.25
CA LEU A 6 -11.75 -0.54 -35.23
C LEU A 6 -13.12 -1.12 -34.85
N LEU A 7 -13.86 -1.67 -35.81
CA LEU A 7 -15.15 -2.31 -35.56
C LEU A 7 -15.01 -3.60 -34.72
N THR A 8 -13.96 -4.37 -34.96
CA THR A 8 -13.69 -5.62 -34.21
C THR A 8 -13.17 -5.37 -32.79
N LEU A 9 -12.38 -4.32 -32.57
CA LEU A 9 -11.94 -3.92 -31.23
C LEU A 9 -13.11 -3.35 -30.39
N GLY A 10 -14.07 -2.67 -31.03
CA GLY A 10 -15.26 -2.14 -30.35
C GLY A 10 -16.20 -3.21 -29.79
N LEU A 11 -16.35 -4.36 -30.47
CA LEU A 11 -17.28 -5.42 -30.07
C LEU A 11 -16.72 -6.34 -28.97
N VAL A 12 -15.40 -6.47 -28.86
CA VAL A 12 -14.75 -7.30 -27.82
C VAL A 12 -14.81 -6.64 -26.43
N PHE A 13 -14.76 -5.30 -26.35
CA PHE A 13 -14.91 -4.58 -25.09
C PHE A 13 -16.33 -4.63 -24.49
N LEU A 14 -17.35 -4.92 -25.30
CA LEU A 14 -18.76 -4.99 -24.85
C LEU A 14 -19.13 -6.31 -24.14
N SER A 15 -18.25 -7.32 -24.13
CA SER A 15 -18.62 -8.69 -23.73
C SER A 15 -18.20 -9.10 -22.30
N PHE A 16 -17.46 -8.26 -21.56
CA PHE A 16 -16.86 -8.60 -20.25
C PHE A 16 -17.61 -8.04 -19.01
N LYS A 17 -18.94 -8.01 -18.99
CA LYS A 17 -19.69 -7.59 -17.77
C LYS A 17 -20.90 -8.45 -17.46
N GLN A 18 -20.70 -9.60 -16.82
CA GLN A 18 -21.73 -10.19 -15.94
C GLN A 18 -21.08 -10.78 -14.67
N VAL A 19 -21.10 -10.00 -13.60
CA VAL A 19 -20.80 -10.42 -12.21
C VAL A 19 -22.13 -10.73 -11.52
N LEU A 20 -22.15 -11.80 -10.73
CA LEU A 20 -23.30 -12.29 -9.96
C LEU A 20 -23.94 -11.16 -9.12
N THR A 21 -25.21 -10.85 -9.39
CA THR A 21 -26.00 -9.85 -8.66
C THR A 21 -26.82 -10.51 -7.56
N PHE A 22 -26.80 -9.94 -6.35
CA PHE A 22 -27.74 -10.28 -5.28
C PHE A 22 -29.20 -9.99 -5.72
N PRO A 23 -30.14 -10.93 -5.58
CA PRO A 23 -31.51 -10.76 -6.04
C PRO A 23 -32.39 -9.95 -5.07
N GLU A 24 -31.97 -9.76 -3.83
CA GLU A 24 -32.65 -8.96 -2.82
C GLU A 24 -32.14 -7.51 -2.86
N GLY A 25 -33.05 -6.54 -2.88
CA GLY A 25 -32.77 -5.11 -3.07
C GLY A 25 -31.84 -4.44 -2.05
N PRO A 26 -31.74 -3.09 -2.06
CA PRO A 26 -30.83 -2.36 -1.18
C PRO A 26 -31.24 -2.52 0.30
N GLY A 27 -30.28 -2.77 1.18
CA GLY A 27 -30.54 -2.88 2.63
C GLY A 27 -30.78 -1.53 3.32
N TRP A 28 -31.30 -1.54 4.54
CA TRP A 28 -31.59 -0.36 5.39
C TRP A 28 -30.46 0.68 5.45
N HIS A 29 -29.21 0.24 5.42
CA HIS A 29 -28.02 1.10 5.53
C HIS A 29 -27.82 2.07 4.34
N ALA A 30 -28.53 1.88 3.22
CA ALA A 30 -28.43 2.74 2.04
C ALA A 30 -29.31 4.02 2.12
N CYS A 31 -30.11 4.16 3.18
CA CYS A 31 -31.18 5.15 3.34
C CYS A 31 -30.77 6.63 3.27
N HIS A 32 -29.69 7.00 3.97
CA HIS A 32 -29.35 8.42 4.13
C HIS A 32 -28.41 8.95 3.03
N GLY A 33 -27.75 8.06 2.29
CA GLY A 33 -26.81 8.42 1.22
C GLY A 33 -27.28 8.09 -0.19
N LEU A 34 -28.29 7.22 -0.34
CA LEU A 34 -28.63 6.56 -1.61
C LEU A 34 -27.40 5.96 -2.30
N VAL A 35 -26.42 5.46 -1.52
CA VAL A 35 -25.17 4.89 -2.04
C VAL A 35 -25.17 3.38 -1.81
N PRO A 36 -24.88 2.56 -2.84
CA PRO A 36 -24.65 1.13 -2.65
C PRO A 36 -23.45 0.89 -1.72
N ASN A 37 -23.35 -0.29 -1.10
CA ASN A 37 -22.23 -0.59 -0.20
C ASN A 37 -20.88 -0.50 -0.94
N VAL A 38 -20.09 0.51 -0.59
CA VAL A 38 -18.84 0.90 -1.27
C VAL A 38 -17.78 -0.20 -1.21
N PHE A 39 -17.76 -1.02 -0.15
CA PHE A 39 -16.82 -2.15 -0.04
C PHE A 39 -17.11 -3.29 -1.03
N THR A 40 -18.32 -3.31 -1.60
CA THR A 40 -18.77 -4.39 -2.48
C THR A 40 -19.01 -3.93 -3.92
N HIS A 41 -19.49 -2.71 -4.14
CA HIS A 41 -19.88 -2.21 -5.48
C HIS A 41 -18.84 -1.27 -6.12
N GLY A 42 -17.80 -0.86 -5.39
CA GLY A 42 -16.80 0.12 -5.86
C GLY A 42 -17.34 1.55 -5.90
N GLU A 43 -16.70 2.42 -6.70
CA GLU A 43 -17.10 3.82 -6.86
C GLU A 43 -18.13 4.03 -7.99
N GLY A 44 -18.99 5.05 -7.84
CA GLY A 44 -20.00 5.42 -8.83
C GLY A 44 -19.39 6.02 -10.10
N GLN A 45 -20.15 6.03 -11.19
CA GLN A 45 -19.74 6.64 -12.44
C GLN A 45 -19.74 8.17 -12.33
N ASN A 46 -18.71 8.81 -12.90
CA ASN A 46 -18.57 10.29 -12.96
C ASN A 46 -19.18 10.91 -14.23
N SER A 47 -19.78 10.11 -15.12
CA SER A 47 -20.43 10.57 -16.35
C SER A 47 -21.89 11.00 -16.11
N VAL A 48 -22.49 11.72 -17.06
CA VAL A 48 -23.93 12.03 -17.01
C VAL A 48 -24.74 10.75 -17.05
N SER A 49 -25.74 10.64 -16.17
CA SER A 49 -26.60 9.47 -16.11
C SER A 49 -27.35 9.25 -17.44
N PRO A 50 -27.29 8.03 -18.01
CA PRO A 50 -28.06 7.66 -19.20
C PRO A 50 -29.53 7.37 -18.85
N TYR A 51 -29.86 7.37 -17.57
CA TYR A 51 -31.21 7.25 -17.03
C TYR A 51 -31.66 8.59 -16.45
N GLU A 52 -32.95 8.83 -16.47
CA GLU A 52 -33.58 9.99 -15.87
C GLU A 52 -34.71 9.58 -14.95
N ILE A 53 -35.04 10.50 -14.04
CA ILE A 53 -36.29 10.48 -13.31
C ILE A 53 -37.17 11.55 -13.95
N ILE A 54 -38.45 11.26 -14.14
CA ILE A 54 -39.48 12.19 -14.58
C ILE A 54 -40.65 12.12 -13.60
N LEU A 55 -41.37 13.22 -13.41
CA LEU A 55 -42.52 13.27 -12.53
C LEU A 55 -43.81 13.37 -13.35
N SER A 56 -44.87 12.71 -12.90
CA SER A 56 -46.21 12.82 -13.50
C SER A 56 -46.81 14.22 -13.34
N SER A 57 -46.34 14.98 -12.34
CA SER A 57 -46.63 16.38 -12.10
C SER A 57 -45.38 17.07 -11.57
N TYR A 58 -45.14 18.31 -11.96
CA TYR A 58 -44.07 19.16 -11.44
C TYR A 58 -44.56 20.15 -10.36
N SER A 59 -45.80 20.00 -9.91
CA SER A 59 -46.33 20.73 -8.75
C SER A 59 -47.19 19.85 -7.85
N TYR A 60 -47.31 20.22 -6.58
CA TYR A 60 -48.18 19.56 -5.61
C TYR A 60 -48.92 20.54 -4.70
N THR A 61 -49.97 20.04 -4.06
CA THR A 61 -50.73 20.70 -2.99
C THR A 61 -50.89 19.75 -1.82
N ALA A 62 -51.30 20.24 -0.65
CA ALA A 62 -51.55 19.41 0.55
C ALA A 62 -52.54 18.25 0.31
N ASN A 63 -53.42 18.37 -0.70
CA ASN A 63 -54.43 17.37 -1.06
C ASN A 63 -54.04 16.50 -2.25
N THR A 64 -52.81 16.62 -2.77
CA THR A 64 -52.37 15.81 -3.91
C THR A 64 -52.25 14.34 -3.47
N PRO A 65 -53.03 13.41 -4.07
CA PRO A 65 -53.15 12.05 -3.55
C PRO A 65 -51.89 11.20 -3.77
N ASN A 66 -51.27 11.31 -4.94
CA ASN A 66 -49.99 10.72 -5.27
C ASN A 66 -49.34 11.44 -6.46
N ILE A 67 -48.03 11.34 -6.56
CA ILE A 67 -47.23 11.71 -7.73
C ILE A 67 -46.42 10.49 -8.11
N THR A 68 -46.43 10.15 -9.39
CA THR A 68 -45.62 9.05 -9.91
C THR A 68 -44.28 9.61 -10.37
N ALA A 69 -43.22 9.13 -9.73
CA ALA A 69 -41.85 9.37 -10.15
C ALA A 69 -41.38 8.18 -11.00
N THR A 70 -41.22 8.39 -12.30
CA THR A 70 -40.83 7.36 -13.25
C THR A 70 -39.33 7.44 -13.48
N ILE A 71 -38.60 6.37 -13.16
CA ILE A 71 -37.23 6.22 -13.64
C ILE A 71 -37.28 5.53 -14.99
N GLN A 72 -36.70 6.15 -16.01
CA GLN A 72 -36.64 5.58 -17.35
C GLN A 72 -35.27 5.74 -18.00
N LYS A 73 -35.01 4.91 -19.00
CA LYS A 73 -33.88 5.11 -19.90
C LYS A 73 -34.11 6.31 -20.81
N LYS A 74 -33.09 7.16 -20.98
CA LYS A 74 -33.12 8.24 -21.98
C LYS A 74 -33.06 7.64 -23.39
N GLN A 75 -33.57 8.37 -24.38
CA GLN A 75 -33.45 7.97 -25.79
C GLN A 75 -32.00 7.75 -26.24
N SER A 76 -31.04 8.35 -25.54
CA SER A 76 -29.60 8.21 -25.80
C SER A 76 -29.01 6.85 -25.39
N THR A 77 -29.75 5.96 -24.73
CA THR A 77 -29.27 4.62 -24.34
C THR A 77 -30.26 3.52 -24.72
N THR A 78 -29.73 2.38 -25.16
CA THR A 78 -30.50 1.16 -25.43
C THR A 78 -30.44 0.15 -24.28
N VAL A 79 -29.64 0.43 -23.24
CA VAL A 79 -29.37 -0.51 -22.14
C VAL A 79 -30.20 -0.15 -20.91
N GLY A 80 -31.09 -1.05 -20.50
CA GLY A 80 -31.90 -0.91 -19.28
C GLY A 80 -31.09 -1.02 -17.97
N PHE A 81 -31.71 -0.67 -16.85
CA PHE A 81 -31.12 -0.70 -15.51
C PHE A 81 -31.63 -1.88 -14.67
N LYS A 82 -30.84 -2.32 -13.68
CA LYS A 82 -31.18 -3.48 -12.81
C LYS A 82 -31.62 -3.06 -11.41
N GLY A 83 -31.03 -2.00 -10.85
CA GLY A 83 -31.31 -1.54 -9.49
C GLY A 83 -31.48 -0.03 -9.41
N PHE A 84 -32.12 0.45 -8.34
CA PHE A 84 -32.34 1.87 -8.11
C PHE A 84 -32.61 2.15 -6.62
N MET A 85 -32.35 3.39 -6.21
CA MET A 85 -32.76 3.96 -4.92
C MET A 85 -33.20 5.40 -5.14
N VAL A 86 -34.32 5.80 -4.52
CA VAL A 86 -34.90 7.15 -4.66
C VAL A 86 -35.36 7.67 -3.31
N SER A 87 -35.11 8.95 -3.04
CA SER A 87 -35.67 9.71 -1.92
C SER A 87 -36.01 11.13 -2.35
N ALA A 88 -36.96 11.77 -1.66
CA ALA A 88 -37.41 13.13 -1.92
C ALA A 88 -37.07 14.03 -0.71
N TYR A 89 -36.58 15.25 -0.97
CA TYR A 89 -36.08 16.15 0.06
C TYR A 89 -36.72 17.53 -0.03
N ASP A 90 -36.98 18.20 1.09
CA ASP A 90 -37.37 19.61 1.07
C ASP A 90 -36.16 20.55 0.82
N SER A 91 -36.41 21.86 0.74
CA SER A 91 -35.35 22.88 0.63
C SER A 91 -34.37 22.89 1.80
N LYS A 92 -34.75 22.28 2.94
CA LYS A 92 -33.95 22.09 4.16
C LYS A 92 -33.22 20.74 4.19
N GLY A 93 -33.24 19.98 3.09
CA GLY A 93 -32.52 18.71 2.96
C GLY A 93 -33.11 17.56 3.78
N GLN A 94 -34.30 17.71 4.35
CA GLN A 94 -34.99 16.68 5.12
C GLN A 94 -35.77 15.75 4.19
N PRO A 95 -35.74 14.43 4.42
CA PRO A 95 -36.51 13.47 3.62
C PRO A 95 -38.02 13.67 3.88
N VAL A 96 -38.80 13.85 2.81
CA VAL A 96 -40.23 14.20 2.88
C VAL A 96 -41.09 13.31 1.99
N GLY A 97 -42.35 13.20 2.38
CA GLY A 97 -43.33 12.34 1.71
C GLY A 97 -43.07 10.85 1.91
N LYS A 98 -43.86 10.03 1.22
CA LYS A 98 -43.95 8.59 1.46
C LYS A 98 -44.02 7.81 0.15
N PHE A 99 -43.08 6.89 -0.07
CA PHE A 99 -43.15 5.97 -1.21
C PHE A 99 -44.06 4.77 -0.91
N LEU A 100 -44.85 4.38 -1.91
CA LEU A 100 -45.69 3.18 -1.86
C LEU A 100 -44.95 1.98 -2.46
N ALA A 101 -45.29 0.79 -1.95
CA ALA A 101 -44.79 -0.46 -2.52
C ALA A 101 -45.40 -0.71 -3.90
N GLY A 102 -44.61 -1.29 -4.80
CA GLY A 102 -45.03 -1.65 -6.15
C GLY A 102 -44.41 -2.98 -6.59
N ALA A 103 -44.68 -3.39 -7.83
CA ALA A 103 -44.20 -4.68 -8.35
C ALA A 103 -42.65 -4.75 -8.41
N GLU A 104 -42.01 -3.64 -8.72
CA GLU A 104 -40.57 -3.56 -8.98
C GLU A 104 -39.80 -2.78 -7.88
N ASN A 105 -40.51 -2.25 -6.87
CA ASN A 105 -39.96 -1.42 -5.81
C ASN A 105 -40.47 -1.79 -4.41
N ARG A 106 -39.61 -1.60 -3.41
CA ARG A 106 -39.94 -1.74 -1.99
C ARG A 106 -39.61 -0.45 -1.24
N PRO A 107 -40.54 0.11 -0.44
CA PRO A 107 -40.25 1.25 0.41
C PRO A 107 -39.25 0.88 1.50
N MET A 108 -38.37 1.81 1.83
CA MET A 108 -37.27 1.67 2.77
C MET A 108 -37.16 2.91 3.65
N CYS A 109 -36.34 2.83 4.70
CA CYS A 109 -36.07 3.89 5.67
C CYS A 109 -37.26 4.19 6.59
N ASP A 110 -36.98 4.99 7.62
CA ASP A 110 -38.02 5.44 8.54
C ASP A 110 -39.14 6.15 7.76
N TYR A 111 -40.37 5.80 8.11
CA TYR A 111 -41.60 6.33 7.52
C TYR A 111 -41.73 6.17 6.00
N TYR A 112 -40.97 5.25 5.39
CA TYR A 112 -40.98 4.96 3.95
C TYR A 112 -40.60 6.16 3.07
N THR A 113 -39.69 6.98 3.59
CA THR A 113 -39.20 8.21 2.93
C THR A 113 -38.29 7.93 1.73
N ALA A 114 -37.87 6.69 1.52
CA ALA A 114 -37.16 6.27 0.31
C ALA A 114 -37.70 4.94 -0.22
N THR A 115 -37.28 4.57 -1.43
CA THR A 115 -37.66 3.32 -2.09
C THR A 115 -36.49 2.78 -2.92
N GLY A 116 -36.45 1.47 -3.14
CA GLY A 116 -35.44 0.84 -3.99
C GLY A 116 -35.95 -0.44 -4.64
N GLN A 117 -35.10 -1.10 -5.44
CA GLN A 117 -35.56 -2.24 -6.24
C GLN A 117 -36.05 -3.42 -5.38
N SER A 118 -37.11 -4.10 -5.82
CA SER A 118 -37.60 -5.33 -5.18
C SER A 118 -36.98 -6.59 -5.78
N ASN A 119 -36.43 -6.51 -7.00
CA ASN A 119 -35.80 -7.63 -7.71
C ASN A 119 -34.71 -7.16 -8.70
N GLY A 120 -33.86 -8.09 -9.13
CA GLY A 120 -32.74 -7.84 -10.04
C GLY A 120 -33.03 -7.92 -11.55
N LYS A 121 -34.31 -7.92 -11.98
CA LYS A 121 -34.65 -7.93 -13.42
C LYS A 121 -34.21 -6.62 -14.09
N ILE A 122 -33.85 -6.71 -15.38
CA ILE A 122 -33.55 -5.53 -16.20
C ILE A 122 -34.86 -4.79 -16.49
N LYS A 123 -34.83 -3.46 -16.34
CA LYS A 123 -35.96 -2.55 -16.45
C LYS A 123 -35.59 -1.44 -17.42
N ASP A 124 -36.51 -1.12 -18.34
CA ASP A 124 -36.40 0.05 -19.20
C ASP A 124 -37.04 1.29 -18.55
N SER A 125 -38.07 1.04 -17.73
CA SER A 125 -38.76 2.04 -16.94
C SER A 125 -39.30 1.40 -15.64
N VAL A 126 -39.46 2.20 -14.58
CA VAL A 126 -40.17 1.84 -13.36
C VAL A 126 -40.92 3.05 -12.79
N ASP A 127 -42.18 2.84 -12.44
CA ASP A 127 -43.03 3.84 -11.82
C ASP A 127 -43.01 3.72 -10.31
N LEU A 128 -42.69 4.82 -9.62
CA LEU A 128 -42.62 4.90 -8.17
C LEU A 128 -43.70 5.86 -7.67
N ASN A 129 -44.72 5.30 -7.03
CA ASN A 129 -45.80 6.12 -6.47
C ASN A 129 -45.35 6.75 -5.14
N TRP A 130 -45.42 8.08 -5.06
CA TRP A 130 -45.01 8.86 -3.91
C TRP A 130 -46.15 9.77 -3.45
N ILE A 131 -46.39 9.81 -2.14
CA ILE A 131 -47.41 10.65 -1.50
C ILE A 131 -46.71 11.89 -0.93
N PRO A 132 -47.10 13.10 -1.35
CA PRO A 132 -46.58 14.34 -0.79
C PRO A 132 -46.87 14.48 0.72
N PRO A 133 -46.06 15.27 1.46
CA PRO A 133 -46.34 15.52 2.87
C PRO A 133 -47.67 16.26 3.05
N ALA A 134 -48.43 15.91 4.09
CA ALA A 134 -49.72 16.52 4.40
C ALA A 134 -49.60 18.03 4.72
N THR A 135 -48.46 18.46 5.25
CA THR A 135 -48.12 19.87 5.45
C THR A 135 -47.23 20.34 4.30
N PRO A 136 -47.59 21.42 3.58
CA PRO A 136 -46.74 22.00 2.54
C PRO A 136 -45.36 22.39 3.08
N VAL A 137 -44.31 21.93 2.42
CA VAL A 137 -42.90 22.19 2.80
C VAL A 137 -42.16 23.03 1.74
N GLY A 138 -42.91 23.64 0.82
CA GLY A 138 -42.34 24.33 -0.33
C GLY A 138 -41.81 23.34 -1.38
N ASP A 139 -40.77 23.74 -2.09
CA ASP A 139 -40.20 22.94 -3.18
C ASP A 139 -39.55 21.64 -2.68
N ILE A 140 -39.79 20.55 -3.42
CA ILE A 140 -39.31 19.21 -3.10
C ILE A 140 -38.38 18.71 -4.21
N ILE A 141 -37.25 18.14 -3.83
CA ILE A 141 -36.17 17.72 -4.73
C ILE A 141 -36.04 16.19 -4.67
N PHE A 142 -36.30 15.50 -5.78
CA PHE A 142 -36.08 14.06 -5.90
C PHE A 142 -34.62 13.75 -6.23
N LYS A 143 -33.99 12.86 -5.47
CA LYS A 143 -32.64 12.34 -5.74
C LYS A 143 -32.71 10.84 -5.99
N ALA A 144 -31.98 10.39 -7.00
CA ALA A 144 -31.93 8.98 -7.36
C ALA A 144 -30.50 8.48 -7.59
N THR A 145 -30.31 7.19 -7.31
CA THR A 145 -29.16 6.39 -7.70
C THR A 145 -29.64 5.23 -8.55
N ILE A 146 -29.04 5.05 -9.72
CA ILE A 146 -29.49 4.05 -10.71
C ILE A 146 -28.33 3.14 -11.09
N LEU A 147 -28.55 1.82 -10.96
CA LEU A 147 -27.57 0.75 -11.14
C LEU A 147 -27.87 -0.01 -12.44
N GLN A 148 -26.95 0.04 -13.40
CA GLN A 148 -27.02 -0.75 -14.64
C GLN A 148 -26.45 -2.17 -14.43
N SER A 149 -25.34 -2.30 -13.70
CA SER A 149 -24.74 -3.58 -13.32
C SER A 149 -23.96 -3.43 -12.00
N PHE A 150 -23.56 -4.54 -11.37
CA PHE A 150 -22.98 -4.57 -10.02
C PHE A 150 -21.94 -3.46 -9.72
N ASN A 151 -21.01 -3.19 -10.65
CA ASN A 151 -19.99 -2.14 -10.53
C ASN A 151 -20.23 -0.92 -11.44
N THR A 152 -21.46 -0.69 -11.90
CA THR A 152 -21.79 0.41 -12.82
C THR A 152 -23.12 1.02 -12.45
N PHE A 153 -23.04 2.12 -11.71
CA PHE A 153 -24.16 2.92 -11.23
C PHE A 153 -23.83 4.41 -11.25
N TRP A 154 -24.86 5.23 -11.35
CA TRP A 154 -24.76 6.68 -11.28
C TRP A 154 -25.37 7.16 -9.97
N LEU A 155 -24.57 7.88 -9.20
CA LEU A 155 -25.01 8.62 -8.04
C LEU A 155 -25.51 10.00 -8.48
N ARG A 156 -26.46 10.58 -7.75
CA ARG A 156 -26.91 11.98 -7.96
C ARG A 156 -27.40 12.21 -9.40
N VAL A 157 -28.22 11.29 -9.91
CA VAL A 157 -28.95 11.51 -11.17
C VAL A 157 -29.65 12.88 -11.06
N PRO A 158 -29.61 13.75 -12.09
CA PRO A 158 -30.03 15.14 -11.99
C PRO A 158 -31.34 15.27 -11.24
N ALA A 159 -31.31 16.03 -10.15
CA ALA A 159 -32.42 16.11 -9.24
C ALA A 159 -33.56 16.91 -9.88
N LEU A 160 -34.79 16.40 -9.75
CA LEU A 160 -35.99 17.10 -10.23
C LEU A 160 -36.65 17.83 -9.08
N THR A 161 -36.99 19.10 -9.33
CA THR A 161 -37.74 19.94 -8.40
C THR A 161 -39.22 19.85 -8.70
N LEU A 162 -40.01 19.57 -7.66
CA LEU A 162 -41.45 19.58 -7.61
C LEU A 162 -41.88 20.83 -6.84
N THR A 163 -42.55 21.75 -7.53
CA THR A 163 -42.94 23.05 -6.97
C THR A 163 -44.10 22.92 -5.98
N GLY A 164 -43.90 23.43 -4.76
CA GLY A 164 -44.91 23.40 -3.71
C GLY A 164 -45.60 24.75 -3.50
N PRO A 165 -46.69 24.80 -2.72
CA PRO A 165 -47.26 26.06 -2.25
C PRO A 165 -46.19 26.80 -1.42
N GLY A 166 -45.94 28.07 -1.75
CA GLY A 166 -44.90 28.88 -1.10
C GLY A 166 -45.09 28.94 0.41
N VAL A 167 -44.04 28.62 1.16
CA VAL A 167 -43.99 28.83 2.60
C VAL A 167 -43.73 30.33 2.83
N ALA A 168 -44.60 31.02 3.57
CA ALA A 168 -44.41 32.43 3.88
C ALA A 168 -43.06 32.63 4.61
N ASP A 169 -42.21 33.45 4.00
CA ASP A 169 -40.83 33.74 4.43
C ASP A 169 -40.84 34.97 5.34
N ASP A 170 -40.47 34.80 6.61
CA ASP A 170 -40.19 35.91 7.51
C ASP A 170 -38.68 36.22 7.48
N GLN A 171 -38.41 37.46 7.05
CA GLN A 171 -37.17 38.24 7.10
C GLN A 171 -36.22 38.22 5.87
N LYS A 172 -36.50 39.20 5.00
CA LYS A 172 -35.61 39.77 3.98
C LYS A 172 -34.32 40.39 4.60
N PRO A 173 -33.11 40.10 4.09
CA PRO A 173 -31.90 40.82 4.49
C PRO A 173 -31.74 42.19 3.77
N PRO A 174 -31.19 43.21 4.43
CA PRO A 174 -30.87 44.53 3.86
C PRO A 174 -29.54 44.51 3.04
N PRO A 175 -29.22 45.56 2.25
CA PRO A 175 -28.28 45.51 1.12
C PRO A 175 -26.80 45.42 1.53
N PRO A 176 -25.89 45.04 0.60
CA PRO A 176 -24.55 44.61 0.95
C PRO A 176 -23.65 45.79 1.33
N VAL A 177 -23.06 45.72 2.52
CA VAL A 177 -21.93 46.56 2.91
C VAL A 177 -20.64 45.78 2.62
N ASN A 178 -19.86 46.28 1.67
CA ASN A 178 -18.49 45.85 1.45
C ASN A 178 -17.59 46.40 2.56
N THR A 179 -17.07 45.51 3.41
CA THR A 179 -15.79 45.72 4.10
C THR A 179 -15.16 44.37 4.45
N GLY A 180 -13.98 44.12 3.89
CA GLY A 180 -13.05 43.11 4.39
C GLY A 180 -13.11 41.74 3.73
N SER A 181 -12.45 41.61 2.57
CA SER A 181 -11.97 40.33 2.06
C SER A 181 -11.06 39.65 3.10
N SER A 182 -11.52 38.56 3.73
CA SER A 182 -10.65 37.43 4.05
C SER A 182 -11.19 36.18 3.36
N THR A 183 -10.51 35.78 2.29
CA THR A 183 -10.70 34.50 1.63
C THR A 183 -10.10 33.40 2.50
N ASP A 184 -10.83 32.91 3.51
CA ASP A 184 -10.50 31.62 4.15
C ASP A 184 -11.21 30.49 3.41
N GLN A 185 -10.66 30.18 2.24
CA GLN A 185 -10.94 28.97 1.51
C GLN A 185 -10.17 27.82 2.20
N PHE A 186 -10.82 26.68 2.48
CA PHE A 186 -10.14 25.54 3.08
C PHE A 186 -9.04 24.99 2.16
N ASP A 187 -7.82 25.44 2.41
CA ASP A 187 -6.65 25.05 1.65
C ASP A 187 -6.06 23.71 2.15
N PHE A 188 -6.34 22.65 1.42
CA PHE A 188 -5.82 21.32 1.71
C PHE A 188 -4.33 21.15 1.41
N THR A 189 -3.68 22.10 0.73
CA THR A 189 -2.25 22.01 0.39
C THR A 189 -1.32 22.20 1.60
N LYS A 190 -1.87 22.79 2.68
CA LYS A 190 -1.23 23.01 3.98
C LYS A 190 -1.32 21.83 4.94
N CYS A 191 -2.15 20.83 4.61
CA CYS A 191 -2.27 19.60 5.37
C CYS A 191 -0.94 18.84 5.41
N GLY A 192 -0.51 18.41 6.60
CA GLY A 192 0.74 17.68 6.76
C GLY A 192 2.00 18.55 6.71
N LYS A 193 1.84 19.88 6.59
CA LYS A 193 2.94 20.85 6.52
C LYS A 193 2.83 21.91 7.61
N GLU A 194 1.68 22.58 7.67
CA GLU A 194 1.43 23.71 8.58
C GLU A 194 0.31 23.39 9.59
N ARG A 195 -0.55 22.44 9.25
CA ARG A 195 -1.69 22.01 10.06
C ARG A 195 -2.03 20.55 9.82
N GLY A 196 -2.65 19.93 10.81
CA GLY A 196 -3.29 18.63 10.64
C GLY A 196 -4.64 18.73 9.99
N CYS A 197 -5.07 17.64 9.35
CA CYS A 197 -6.32 17.58 8.61
C CYS A 197 -6.95 16.20 8.74
N LEU A 198 -8.26 16.17 8.99
CA LEU A 198 -9.10 14.98 8.93
C LEU A 198 -10.27 15.28 7.99
N ARG A 199 -10.57 14.36 7.08
CA ARG A 199 -11.57 14.56 6.01
C ARG A 199 -12.54 13.40 5.95
N PHE A 200 -13.79 13.71 5.62
CA PHE A 200 -14.84 12.74 5.39
C PHE A 200 -15.68 13.11 4.18
N PRO A 201 -15.87 12.21 3.19
CA PRO A 201 -15.09 10.98 2.99
C PRO A 201 -13.60 11.29 2.76
N SER A 202 -12.70 10.36 3.04
CA SER A 202 -11.25 10.60 2.96
C SER A 202 -10.75 11.00 1.56
N SER A 203 -11.52 10.68 0.51
CA SER A 203 -11.22 11.01 -0.89
C SER A 203 -11.59 12.44 -1.29
N CYS A 204 -12.24 13.22 -0.42
CA CYS A 204 -12.63 14.59 -0.75
C CYS A 204 -11.43 15.55 -0.79
N ASN A 205 -11.49 16.52 -1.70
CA ASN A 205 -10.39 17.44 -2.02
C ASN A 205 -10.82 18.92 -2.08
N SER A 206 -12.07 19.20 -1.75
CA SER A 206 -12.65 20.55 -1.69
C SER A 206 -13.69 20.62 -0.58
N GLU A 207 -13.91 21.81 -0.04
CA GLU A 207 -14.93 22.04 1.00
C GLU A 207 -16.32 21.55 0.57
N SER A 208 -16.67 21.70 -0.71
CA SER A 208 -17.96 21.26 -1.27
C SER A 208 -18.05 19.75 -1.49
N SER A 209 -16.92 19.05 -1.65
CA SER A 209 -16.89 17.59 -1.82
C SER A 209 -16.82 16.82 -0.50
N CYS A 210 -16.43 17.49 0.59
CA CYS A 210 -16.39 16.89 1.92
C CYS A 210 -17.73 17.02 2.65
N GLN A 211 -18.11 15.97 3.38
CA GLN A 211 -19.19 15.95 4.37
C GLN A 211 -18.74 16.48 5.73
N GLY A 212 -17.47 16.26 6.09
CA GLY A 212 -16.87 16.78 7.31
C GLY A 212 -15.38 17.00 7.15
N VAL A 213 -14.87 18.10 7.68
CA VAL A 213 -13.45 18.42 7.69
C VAL A 213 -13.07 19.02 9.03
N VAL A 214 -11.97 18.56 9.60
CA VAL A 214 -11.34 19.14 10.79
C VAL A 214 -9.91 19.48 10.43
N PHE A 215 -9.54 20.74 10.60
CA PHE A 215 -8.16 21.19 10.59
C PHE A 215 -7.75 21.48 12.02
N TRP A 216 -6.47 21.26 12.34
CA TRP A 216 -5.95 21.65 13.64
C TRP A 216 -4.52 22.15 13.56
N LYS A 217 -4.16 23.04 14.46
CA LYS A 217 -2.80 23.55 14.63
C LYS A 217 -2.51 23.89 16.09
N ASP A 218 -1.23 23.83 16.43
CA ASP A 218 -0.75 24.19 17.76
C ASP A 218 -0.89 25.71 18.01
N ALA A 219 -1.38 26.09 19.19
CA ALA A 219 -1.60 27.48 19.57
C ALA A 219 -1.22 27.71 21.06
N GLY A 220 0.02 27.38 21.43
CA GLY A 220 0.52 27.57 22.79
C GLY A 220 -0.10 26.59 23.77
N ASP A 221 -0.84 27.04 24.78
CA ASP A 221 -1.51 26.15 25.75
C ASP A 221 -2.75 25.45 25.16
N TYR A 222 -3.16 25.85 23.96
CA TYR A 222 -4.33 25.35 23.26
C TYR A 222 -3.95 24.71 21.92
N ILE A 223 -4.86 23.89 21.41
CA ILE A 223 -4.93 23.50 20.01
C ILE A 223 -6.13 24.21 19.39
N GLU A 224 -5.90 24.91 18.27
CA GLU A 224 -6.95 25.51 17.45
C GLU A 224 -7.49 24.46 16.48
N PHE A 225 -8.81 24.31 16.43
CA PHE A 225 -9.55 23.44 15.53
C PHE A 225 -10.49 24.26 14.64
N ASP A 226 -10.31 24.17 13.33
CA ASP A 226 -11.26 24.70 12.35
C ASP A 226 -12.08 23.54 11.78
N VAL A 227 -13.38 23.57 12.02
CA VAL A 227 -14.29 22.47 11.69
C VAL A 227 -15.33 22.93 10.70
N SER A 228 -15.60 22.12 9.68
CA SER A 228 -16.71 22.35 8.75
C SER A 228 -17.41 21.05 8.40
N VAL A 229 -18.73 21.05 8.56
CA VAL A 229 -19.59 19.91 8.21
C VAL A 229 -20.69 20.37 7.26
N ASN A 230 -20.92 19.57 6.23
CA ASN A 230 -21.71 19.91 5.05
C ASN A 230 -22.92 18.96 4.95
N GLY A 231 -24.10 19.52 4.69
CA GLY A 231 -25.37 18.82 4.72
C GLY A 231 -26.18 19.20 5.96
N SER A 232 -27.36 18.60 6.15
CA SER A 232 -28.27 18.97 7.24
C SER A 232 -27.74 18.70 8.66
N PHE A 233 -26.48 18.28 8.83
CA PHE A 233 -25.85 18.00 10.12
C PHE A 233 -25.73 19.26 10.99
N ARG A 234 -26.15 19.15 12.26
CA ARG A 234 -26.28 20.27 13.21
C ARG A 234 -25.32 20.18 14.39
N SER A 235 -24.53 19.11 14.45
CA SER A 235 -23.51 18.92 15.48
C SER A 235 -22.32 18.15 14.93
N VAL A 236 -21.16 18.49 15.46
CA VAL A 236 -19.89 17.81 15.19
C VAL A 236 -19.18 17.51 16.50
N GLY A 237 -18.79 16.25 16.68
CA GLY A 237 -17.99 15.80 17.82
C GLY A 237 -16.62 15.32 17.36
N ILE A 238 -15.58 15.77 18.04
CA ILE A 238 -14.19 15.37 17.86
C ILE A 238 -13.76 14.59 19.12
N GLY A 239 -13.32 13.36 18.92
CA GLY A 239 -12.91 12.46 20.01
C GLY A 239 -11.43 12.11 19.95
N PHE A 240 -10.82 11.92 21.11
CA PHE A 240 -9.51 11.30 21.30
C PHE A 240 -9.72 9.98 22.04
N SER A 241 -9.25 8.90 21.44
CA SER A 241 -9.30 7.57 22.05
C SER A 241 -7.93 6.92 22.12
N LYS A 242 -7.73 6.04 23.11
CA LYS A 242 -6.54 5.19 23.20
C LYS A 242 -6.64 3.95 22.30
N ASP A 243 -7.85 3.61 21.84
CA ASP A 243 -8.11 2.51 20.92
C ASP A 243 -9.05 2.94 19.78
N ASN A 244 -9.48 1.99 18.96
CA ASN A 244 -10.40 2.25 17.84
C ASN A 244 -11.87 2.06 18.21
N LEU A 245 -12.17 1.91 19.51
CA LEU A 245 -13.51 1.74 20.06
C LEU A 245 -14.01 3.08 20.57
N MET A 246 -15.32 3.28 20.51
CA MET A 246 -15.95 4.51 21.00
C MET A 246 -16.42 4.33 22.44
N SER A 247 -15.46 4.09 23.34
CA SER A 247 -15.70 4.00 24.78
C SER A 247 -14.44 4.37 25.55
N ASP A 248 -14.59 5.05 26.68
CA ASP A 248 -13.46 5.60 27.46
C ASP A 248 -12.70 6.69 26.69
N ASP A 249 -13.45 7.61 26.06
CA ASP A 249 -12.90 8.61 25.15
C ASP A 249 -13.07 10.04 25.67
N SER A 250 -12.07 10.89 25.39
CA SER A 250 -12.14 12.34 25.59
C SER A 250 -12.76 13.00 24.36
N ILE A 251 -13.91 13.66 24.51
CA ILE A 251 -14.67 14.22 23.39
C ILE A 251 -14.88 15.72 23.61
N PHE A 252 -14.79 16.50 22.55
CA PHE A 252 -15.24 17.89 22.52
C PHE A 252 -15.93 18.16 21.19
N GLY A 253 -16.70 19.22 21.07
CA GLY A 253 -17.29 19.55 19.78
C GLY A 253 -18.26 20.69 19.84
N CYS A 254 -18.87 21.00 18.70
CA CYS A 254 -19.72 22.15 18.50
C CYS A 254 -21.08 21.73 17.98
N PHE A 255 -22.14 22.38 18.48
CA PHE A 255 -23.51 22.08 18.07
C PHE A 255 -24.40 23.32 18.15
N ILE A 256 -25.48 23.27 17.40
CA ILE A 256 -26.50 24.32 17.34
C ILE A 256 -27.52 24.10 18.46
N LYS A 257 -27.81 25.14 19.23
CA LYS A 257 -28.88 25.21 20.25
C LYS A 257 -30.03 26.12 19.80
N ASN A 258 -31.12 26.13 20.57
CA ASN A 258 -32.22 27.10 20.46
C ASN A 258 -32.70 27.33 19.01
N ASN A 259 -33.07 26.26 18.30
CA ASN A 259 -33.62 26.35 16.93
C ASN A 259 -32.79 27.23 15.97
N PHE A 260 -31.46 27.05 15.93
CA PHE A 260 -30.53 27.77 15.04
C PHE A 260 -30.11 29.18 15.50
N GLU A 261 -30.46 29.59 16.71
CA GLU A 261 -30.12 30.92 17.23
C GLU A 261 -28.78 30.97 17.97
N GLU A 262 -28.32 29.85 18.53
CA GLU A 262 -27.11 29.79 19.35
C GLU A 262 -26.18 28.63 18.99
N PHE A 263 -24.88 28.80 19.23
CA PHE A 263 -23.87 27.76 19.07
C PHE A 263 -23.18 27.51 20.40
N ASN A 264 -22.91 26.25 20.71
CA ASN A 264 -22.16 25.90 21.91
C ASN A 264 -21.02 24.94 21.58
N ALA A 265 -19.94 25.01 22.37
CA ALA A 265 -18.89 24.00 22.38
C ALA A 265 -18.53 23.63 23.81
N ASP A 266 -18.41 22.32 24.07
CA ASP A 266 -18.15 21.80 25.41
C ASP A 266 -17.28 20.55 25.36
N ASN A 267 -16.79 20.19 26.55
CA ASN A 267 -16.16 18.93 26.85
C ASN A 267 -17.17 17.85 27.24
N TYR A 268 -16.89 16.64 26.78
CA TYR A 268 -17.72 15.45 26.91
C TYR A 268 -16.84 14.23 27.19
N TYR A 269 -17.29 13.34 28.07
CA TYR A 269 -16.60 12.07 28.33
C TYR A 269 -17.49 10.88 27.97
N SER A 270 -16.96 9.96 27.17
CA SER A 270 -17.63 8.71 26.82
C SER A 270 -17.21 7.62 27.81
N PRO A 271 -18.03 7.19 28.76
CA PRO A 271 -17.63 6.18 29.75
C PRO A 271 -17.46 4.79 29.14
N LYS A 272 -16.57 3.98 29.74
CA LYS A 272 -16.30 2.59 29.34
C LYS A 272 -17.55 1.71 29.36
N ASN A 273 -17.83 1.00 28.26
CA ASN A 273 -18.96 0.07 28.14
C ASN A 273 -18.46 -1.38 27.93
N PRO A 274 -18.64 -2.29 28.89
CA PRO A 274 -18.09 -3.65 28.83
C PRO A 274 -18.81 -4.61 27.86
N GLN A 275 -19.90 -4.21 27.18
CA GLN A 275 -20.72 -5.15 26.38
C GLN A 275 -20.81 -4.83 24.88
N ASN A 276 -20.36 -3.66 24.37
CA ASN A 276 -20.54 -3.28 22.95
C ASN A 276 -21.99 -3.41 22.41
N ILE A 277 -23.00 -3.50 23.29
CA ILE A 277 -24.43 -3.53 22.94
C ILE A 277 -24.92 -2.09 22.87
N LEU A 278 -25.58 -1.77 21.76
CA LEU A 278 -26.13 -0.46 21.39
C LEU A 278 -27.13 0.11 22.41
N PHE A 279 -27.23 1.44 22.37
CA PHE A 279 -28.26 2.33 22.93
C PHE A 279 -28.10 2.76 24.41
N SER A 280 -28.00 4.09 24.59
CA SER A 280 -28.44 4.90 25.74
C SER A 280 -27.53 5.26 26.92
N LYS A 281 -26.19 5.24 26.82
CA LYS A 281 -25.39 6.07 27.77
C LYS A 281 -25.06 7.41 27.14
N ILE A 282 -25.67 8.46 27.70
CA ILE A 282 -25.40 9.87 27.44
C ILE A 282 -23.89 10.09 27.60
N ILE A 283 -23.26 10.75 26.62
CA ILE A 283 -21.89 11.24 26.79
C ILE A 283 -21.95 12.29 27.91
N GLU A 284 -21.20 12.11 28.99
CA GLU A 284 -21.30 12.98 30.16
C GLU A 284 -20.80 14.38 29.78
N ARG A 285 -21.71 15.35 29.62
CA ARG A 285 -21.36 16.76 29.41
C ARG A 285 -20.72 17.28 30.69
N LYS A 286 -19.44 17.64 30.62
CA LYS A 286 -18.71 18.27 31.71
C LYS A 286 -18.17 19.62 31.23
N PRO A 287 -18.91 20.71 31.44
CA PRO A 287 -18.42 22.04 31.13
C PRO A 287 -17.29 22.38 32.12
N ILE A 288 -16.06 22.47 31.61
CA ILE A 288 -14.89 22.88 32.38
C ILE A 288 -14.48 24.28 31.87
N PRO A 289 -14.43 25.32 32.72
CA PRO A 289 -14.02 26.65 32.30
C PRO A 289 -12.66 26.65 31.59
N ASP A 290 -12.50 27.49 30.56
CA ASP A 290 -11.25 27.70 29.80
C ASP A 290 -10.63 26.43 29.19
N SER A 291 -11.39 25.33 29.08
CA SER A 291 -10.89 24.07 28.54
C SER A 291 -11.26 23.85 27.08
N VAL A 292 -12.45 24.29 26.67
CA VAL A 292 -12.95 24.34 25.29
C VAL A 292 -13.60 25.71 25.10
N ILE A 293 -13.10 26.47 24.12
CA ILE A 293 -13.53 27.83 23.81
C ILE A 293 -14.03 27.86 22.38
N LEU A 294 -15.25 28.33 22.17
CA LEU A 294 -15.79 28.57 20.84
C LEU A 294 -15.44 29.99 20.39
N ASP A 295 -14.42 30.12 19.52
CA ASP A 295 -13.97 31.43 19.01
C ASP A 295 -14.85 31.98 17.89
N GLY A 296 -15.61 31.10 17.22
CA GLY A 296 -16.58 31.51 16.23
C GLY A 296 -17.37 30.32 15.69
N ALA A 297 -18.63 30.53 15.35
CA ALA A 297 -19.46 29.55 14.67
C ALA A 297 -20.41 30.21 13.69
N SER A 298 -20.76 29.49 12.63
CA SER A 298 -21.77 29.94 11.67
C SER A 298 -22.50 28.74 11.08
N PHE A 299 -23.77 28.94 10.76
CA PHE A 299 -24.57 28.02 9.95
C PHE A 299 -25.13 28.81 8.77
N ASN A 300 -24.75 28.44 7.55
CA ASN A 300 -25.12 29.20 6.36
C ASN A 300 -26.30 28.57 5.60
N ALA A 301 -26.85 29.31 4.63
CA ALA A 301 -27.96 28.88 3.79
C ALA A 301 -27.69 27.60 2.96
N LEU A 302 -26.43 27.18 2.83
CA LEU A 302 -26.04 25.92 2.18
C LEU A 302 -26.06 24.73 3.14
N GLN A 303 -26.64 24.89 4.34
CA GLN A 303 -26.64 23.92 5.44
C GLN A 303 -25.22 23.47 5.75
N ARG A 304 -24.38 24.43 6.13
CA ARG A 304 -23.00 24.16 6.52
C ARG A 304 -22.75 24.76 7.88
N LEU A 305 -22.45 23.90 8.85
CA LEU A 305 -21.97 24.30 10.17
C LEU A 305 -20.45 24.46 10.09
N LYS A 306 -19.96 25.64 10.44
CA LYS A 306 -18.53 25.93 10.67
C LYS A 306 -18.33 26.32 12.12
N CYS A 307 -17.32 25.75 12.76
CA CYS A 307 -16.93 26.14 14.11
C CYS A 307 -15.40 26.28 14.19
N LYS A 308 -14.93 27.32 14.87
CA LYS A 308 -13.55 27.52 15.28
C LYS A 308 -13.47 27.36 16.78
N ILE A 309 -12.75 26.34 17.23
CA ILE A 309 -12.73 25.88 18.62
C ILE A 309 -11.29 25.83 19.10
N ARG A 310 -11.00 26.39 20.27
CA ARG A 310 -9.74 26.15 20.99
C ARG A 310 -9.96 25.15 22.11
N ARG A 311 -9.14 24.10 22.15
CA ARG A 311 -9.17 23.10 23.22
C ARG A 311 -7.83 23.08 23.94
N LYS A 312 -7.84 23.21 25.26
CA LYS A 312 -6.64 23.25 26.09
C LYS A 312 -5.90 21.91 26.01
N LYS A 313 -4.57 21.93 25.97
CA LYS A 313 -3.75 20.70 25.79
C LYS A 313 -3.97 19.69 26.91
N SER A 314 -3.96 20.16 28.15
CA SER A 314 -4.25 19.37 29.34
C SER A 314 -5.25 20.11 30.23
N VAL A 315 -6.03 19.33 30.99
CA VAL A 315 -6.98 19.83 31.98
C VAL A 315 -6.60 19.20 33.32
N ALA A 316 -5.97 20.00 34.19
CA ALA A 316 -5.46 19.51 35.46
C ALA A 316 -6.58 18.94 36.34
N GLY A 317 -6.37 17.74 36.89
CA GLY A 317 -7.31 17.08 37.81
C GLY A 317 -8.45 16.28 37.17
N GLU A 318 -8.53 16.24 35.84
CA GLU A 318 -9.46 15.36 35.10
C GLU A 318 -8.72 14.60 33.97
N GLU A 319 -7.42 14.33 34.12
CA GLU A 319 -6.57 13.72 33.07
C GLU A 319 -7.06 12.33 32.60
N ASP A 320 -7.74 11.60 33.48
CA ASP A 320 -8.33 10.30 33.19
C ASP A 320 -9.53 10.38 32.23
N LYS A 321 -10.21 11.53 32.17
CA LYS A 321 -11.40 11.76 31.31
C LYS A 321 -11.11 12.69 30.14
N PHE A 322 -10.23 13.67 30.33
CA PHE A 322 -9.82 14.64 29.31
C PHE A 322 -8.33 14.50 29.01
N PHE A 323 -8.05 13.75 27.96
CA PHE A 323 -6.70 13.32 27.62
C PHE A 323 -5.75 14.48 27.35
N ASP A 324 -4.51 14.36 27.81
CA ASP A 324 -3.46 15.33 27.56
C ASP A 324 -2.95 15.20 26.11
N ILE A 325 -3.27 16.18 25.26
CA ILE A 325 -2.84 16.23 23.86
C ILE A 325 -1.55 17.04 23.66
N SER A 326 -0.77 17.23 24.73
CA SER A 326 0.58 17.80 24.68
C SER A 326 1.56 16.94 23.87
N ALA A 327 2.74 17.51 23.58
CA ALA A 327 3.73 16.89 22.72
C ALA A 327 4.23 15.57 23.31
N GLY A 328 4.17 14.49 22.53
CA GLY A 328 4.57 13.14 22.97
C GLY A 328 3.40 12.20 23.24
N ASN A 329 2.16 12.71 23.31
CA ASN A 329 0.95 11.91 23.41
C ASN A 329 0.30 11.71 22.04
N SER A 330 -0.25 10.51 21.79
CA SER A 330 -0.95 10.20 20.53
C SER A 330 -2.24 9.44 20.82
N TYR A 331 -3.30 9.79 20.07
CA TYR A 331 -4.63 9.22 20.23
C TYR A 331 -5.26 8.97 18.88
N TYR A 332 -6.14 7.97 18.78
CA TYR A 332 -7.04 7.87 17.65
C TYR A 332 -7.93 9.11 17.63
N LEU A 333 -7.73 9.96 16.63
CA LEU A 333 -8.62 11.09 16.38
C LEU A 333 -9.89 10.57 15.70
N MET A 334 -11.01 10.92 16.28
CA MET A 334 -12.35 10.57 15.82
C MET A 334 -13.11 11.84 15.45
N MET A 335 -13.88 11.79 14.38
CA MET A 335 -14.85 12.82 14.01
C MET A 335 -16.20 12.18 13.82
N SER A 336 -17.21 12.91 14.26
CA SER A 336 -18.60 12.53 14.19
C SER A 336 -19.48 13.67 13.74
N ILE A 337 -20.48 13.35 12.93
CA ILE A 337 -21.45 14.34 12.45
C ILE A 337 -22.86 13.79 12.65
N SER A 338 -23.78 14.61 13.15
CA SER A 338 -25.19 14.21 13.33
C SER A 338 -26.15 15.36 13.05
N ASP A 339 -27.33 15.02 12.52
CA ASP A 339 -28.42 15.95 12.16
C ASP A 339 -29.49 15.91 13.25
N TYR A 340 -29.25 16.58 14.37
CA TYR A 340 -30.22 16.58 15.46
C TYR A 340 -31.62 17.03 14.99
N SER A 341 -32.57 16.09 14.97
CA SER A 341 -34.00 16.36 14.79
C SER A 341 -34.58 16.85 16.11
N VAL A 342 -34.99 18.11 16.13
CA VAL A 342 -35.87 18.74 17.12
C VAL A 342 -37.10 17.87 17.40
N ASN A 343 -37.06 17.00 18.42
CA ASN A 343 -38.27 16.52 19.11
C ASN A 343 -38.05 15.83 20.47
N TRP A 344 -36.84 15.86 21.04
CA TRP A 344 -36.61 15.40 22.42
C TRP A 344 -36.02 16.52 23.29
N THR A 345 -36.90 17.35 23.84
CA THR A 345 -36.61 18.54 24.66
C THR A 345 -36.11 18.24 26.07
N ARG A 346 -35.17 17.31 26.28
CA ARG A 346 -34.67 17.06 27.65
C ARG A 346 -33.16 17.03 27.86
N TYR A 347 -32.35 17.09 26.81
CA TYR A 347 -30.90 17.01 26.95
C TYR A 347 -30.19 17.84 25.85
N GLU A 348 -29.37 18.82 26.25
CA GLU A 348 -28.55 19.64 25.35
C GLU A 348 -27.13 19.03 25.25
N GLY A 349 -26.67 18.63 24.05
CA GLY A 349 -25.26 18.21 23.87
C GLY A 349 -24.98 17.23 22.72
N LEU A 350 -23.76 16.67 22.72
CA LEU A 350 -23.33 15.62 21.80
C LEU A 350 -23.83 14.24 22.24
N TYR A 351 -24.22 13.40 21.28
CA TYR A 351 -24.73 12.05 21.53
C TYR A 351 -23.95 10.96 20.81
N TYR A 352 -24.08 9.75 21.32
CA TYR A 352 -23.58 8.55 20.66
C TYR A 352 -24.19 8.38 19.27
N HIS A 353 -23.34 8.09 18.29
CA HIS A 353 -23.71 7.91 16.88
C HIS A 353 -22.88 6.74 16.32
N GLY A 354 -23.54 5.77 15.68
CA GLY A 354 -22.89 4.52 15.25
C GLY A 354 -22.41 4.49 13.79
N PHE A 355 -22.90 5.41 12.94
CA PHE A 355 -22.88 5.23 11.48
C PHE A 355 -22.14 6.32 10.69
N THR A 356 -21.84 7.46 11.31
CA THR A 356 -21.15 8.63 10.69
C THR A 356 -19.86 8.97 11.44
N LYS A 357 -19.07 7.94 11.75
CA LYS A 357 -17.77 8.11 12.43
C LYS A 357 -16.62 7.98 11.45
N VAL A 358 -15.69 8.91 11.53
CA VAL A 358 -14.36 8.79 10.93
C VAL A 358 -13.37 8.63 12.04
N ILE A 359 -12.68 7.50 12.05
CA ILE A 359 -11.59 7.24 12.97
C ILE A 359 -10.32 7.18 12.14
N THR A 360 -9.29 7.88 12.58
CA THR A 360 -7.94 7.74 12.02
C THR A 360 -7.52 6.27 12.06
N LYS A 361 -6.81 5.78 11.04
CA LYS A 361 -6.39 4.37 10.99
C LYS A 361 -5.34 4.00 12.05
N SER A 362 -4.77 5.00 12.71
CA SER A 362 -3.67 4.95 13.66
C SER A 362 -3.74 6.15 14.62
N PRO A 363 -3.21 6.09 15.85
CA PRO A 363 -3.11 7.26 16.71
C PRO A 363 -2.30 8.39 16.04
N VAL A 364 -2.77 9.63 16.21
CA VAL A 364 -2.18 10.83 15.64
C VAL A 364 -1.71 11.73 16.78
N SER A 365 -0.49 12.26 16.69
CA SER A 365 -0.04 13.37 17.53
C SER A 365 -0.60 14.68 16.97
N ILE A 366 -1.33 15.41 17.80
CA ILE A 366 -2.03 16.64 17.39
C ILE A 366 -1.05 17.80 17.17
N ILE A 367 0.11 17.77 17.82
CA ILE A 367 1.17 18.76 17.64
C ILE A 367 2.05 18.33 16.46
N TYR A 368 2.08 19.15 15.40
CA TYR A 368 3.10 19.07 14.36
C TYR A 368 4.39 19.71 14.88
N PRO A 369 5.55 19.05 14.78
CA PRO A 369 6.82 19.76 14.90
C PRO A 369 6.96 20.71 13.69
N PRO A 370 7.38 21.97 13.88
CA PRO A 370 7.61 22.86 12.75
C PRO A 370 8.64 22.27 11.79
N ALA A 371 8.41 22.46 10.48
CA ALA A 371 9.43 22.18 9.47
C ALA A 371 10.72 22.96 9.81
N PRO A 372 11.92 22.38 9.65
CA PRO A 372 13.16 23.10 9.95
C PRO A 372 13.31 24.25 8.93
N THR A 373 13.09 25.49 9.38
CA THR A 373 13.28 26.70 8.57
C THR A 373 14.56 27.46 8.91
N GLU A 374 15.43 26.92 9.75
CA GLU A 374 16.74 27.52 10.02
C GLU A 374 17.89 26.67 9.45
N PRO A 375 18.97 27.30 8.96
CA PRO A 375 20.21 26.58 8.64
C PRO A 375 20.70 25.85 9.90
N PRO A 376 21.39 24.70 9.76
CA PRO A 376 21.60 23.80 10.87
C PRO A 376 22.39 24.50 11.98
N SER A 377 21.72 24.73 13.09
CA SER A 377 22.37 24.84 14.39
C SER A 377 23.10 23.53 14.68
N THR A 378 24.12 23.60 15.53
CA THR A 378 24.86 22.43 16.03
C THR A 378 23.89 21.31 16.44
N GLY A 379 24.12 20.08 15.98
CA GLY A 379 23.26 18.93 16.27
C GLY A 379 22.19 18.57 15.23
N GLN A 380 22.19 19.15 14.03
CA GLN A 380 21.22 18.83 12.96
C GLN A 380 21.87 18.27 11.69
N GLY A 381 21.30 17.20 11.12
CA GLY A 381 21.81 16.62 9.87
C GLY A 381 20.78 15.85 9.05
N GLN A 382 21.15 15.53 7.81
CA GLN A 382 20.30 14.77 6.89
C GLN A 382 21.08 13.85 5.96
N LEU A 383 20.49 12.70 5.64
CA LEU A 383 20.94 11.76 4.63
C LEU A 383 19.80 11.42 3.68
N LYS A 384 20.06 11.53 2.38
CA LYS A 384 19.07 11.37 1.31
C LYS A 384 19.44 10.23 0.35
N LEU A 385 18.42 9.60 -0.23
CA LEU A 385 18.48 8.54 -1.23
C LEU A 385 17.51 8.84 -2.39
N PRO A 386 17.99 8.96 -3.64
CA PRO A 386 19.40 9.08 -4.04
C PRO A 386 20.04 10.37 -3.47
N GLY A 387 21.38 10.42 -3.43
CA GLY A 387 22.07 11.62 -2.96
C GLY A 387 21.72 12.84 -3.82
N GLY A 388 21.38 13.98 -3.17
CA GLY A 388 21.08 15.25 -3.86
C GLY A 388 19.63 15.45 -4.29
N CYS A 389 18.71 14.52 -4.01
CA CYS A 389 17.29 14.70 -4.32
C CYS A 389 16.65 15.85 -3.49
N GLU A 390 15.63 16.49 -4.09
CA GLU A 390 14.86 17.58 -3.51
C GLU A 390 13.47 17.08 -3.06
N LYS A 391 13.09 17.37 -1.80
CA LYS A 391 11.74 17.18 -1.23
C LYS A 391 11.04 15.86 -1.62
N SER A 392 10.14 15.89 -2.59
CA SER A 392 9.27 14.76 -2.99
C SER A 392 9.91 13.75 -3.93
N GLU A 393 11.09 14.05 -4.48
CA GLU A 393 11.79 13.17 -5.44
C GLU A 393 12.66 12.11 -4.76
N CYS A 394 12.87 12.24 -3.44
CA CYS A 394 13.67 11.29 -2.68
C CYS A 394 12.93 9.96 -2.49
N GLN A 395 13.58 8.86 -2.87
CA GLN A 395 13.15 7.50 -2.56
C GLN A 395 13.18 7.23 -1.05
N GLY A 396 14.20 7.75 -0.37
CA GLY A 396 14.37 7.65 1.08
C GLY A 396 15.08 8.87 1.66
N MET A 397 14.75 9.24 2.89
CA MET A 397 15.40 10.33 3.61
C MET A 397 15.38 10.05 5.10
N VAL A 398 16.47 10.40 5.78
CA VAL A 398 16.53 10.50 7.23
C VAL A 398 17.08 11.87 7.62
N THR A 399 16.45 12.49 8.60
CA THR A 399 16.91 13.73 9.23
C THR A 399 17.00 13.53 10.73
N TRP A 400 17.93 14.21 11.38
CA TRP A 400 18.07 14.16 12.83
C TRP A 400 18.35 15.54 13.40
N ARG A 401 17.95 15.72 14.65
CA ARG A 401 18.19 16.91 15.46
C ARG A 401 18.48 16.50 16.91
N GLU A 402 19.46 17.12 17.52
CA GLU A 402 19.77 16.93 18.93
C GLU A 402 18.65 17.45 19.84
N ALA A 403 18.32 16.66 20.87
CA ALA A 403 17.33 17.01 21.89
C ALA A 403 17.75 16.45 23.26
N ASP A 404 18.20 17.30 24.20
CA ASP A 404 18.61 16.92 25.56
C ASP A 404 19.46 15.63 25.63
N ASP A 405 18.93 14.53 26.18
CA ASP A 405 19.57 13.21 26.32
C ASP A 405 19.33 12.27 25.12
N SER A 406 18.73 12.79 24.05
CA SER A 406 18.23 12.03 22.90
C SER A 406 18.52 12.73 21.56
N MET A 407 18.23 12.04 20.46
CA MET A 407 18.16 12.60 19.12
C MET A 407 16.74 12.42 18.60
N GLU A 408 16.13 13.48 18.09
CA GLU A 408 14.90 13.40 17.32
C GLU A 408 15.25 13.00 15.89
N ILE A 409 14.72 11.88 15.43
CA ILE A 409 15.01 11.29 14.11
C ILE A 409 13.70 11.19 13.33
N SER A 410 13.72 11.64 12.09
CA SER A 410 12.64 11.51 11.12
C SER A 410 13.12 10.70 9.93
N MET A 411 12.44 9.61 9.62
CA MET A 411 12.75 8.69 8.52
C MET A 411 11.56 8.64 7.58
N LYS A 412 11.80 8.71 6.27
CA LYS A 412 10.77 8.66 5.24
C LYS A 412 11.21 7.82 4.05
N ALA A 413 10.31 6.99 3.54
CA ALA A 413 10.39 6.28 2.27
C ALA A 413 9.29 6.80 1.33
N ALA A 414 9.57 6.88 0.03
CA ALA A 414 8.58 7.24 -0.97
C ALA A 414 7.49 6.17 -1.13
N LYS A 415 6.37 6.56 -1.74
CA LYS A 415 5.30 5.64 -2.11
C LYS A 415 5.87 4.52 -2.99
N GLY A 416 5.59 3.28 -2.63
CA GLY A 416 6.16 2.11 -3.30
C GLY A 416 7.26 1.41 -2.51
N PHE A 417 7.66 1.92 -1.34
CA PHE A 417 8.48 1.17 -0.37
C PHE A 417 7.68 0.93 0.91
N ASP A 418 7.96 -0.18 1.59
CA ASP A 418 7.25 -0.63 2.79
C ASP A 418 8.12 -0.47 4.05
N TYR A 419 9.41 -0.16 3.88
CA TYR A 419 10.29 0.24 4.98
C TYR A 419 11.39 1.21 4.52
N VAL A 420 11.91 1.96 5.49
CA VAL A 420 13.17 2.69 5.43
C VAL A 420 14.05 2.29 6.61
N GLY A 421 15.31 1.97 6.34
CA GLY A 421 16.32 1.60 7.34
C GLY A 421 17.41 2.66 7.44
N PHE A 422 17.77 3.02 8.67
CA PHE A 422 18.88 3.90 9.01
C PHE A 422 19.89 3.11 9.85
N GLY A 423 21.11 2.96 9.36
CA GLY A 423 22.16 2.16 10.00
C GLY A 423 23.34 3.00 10.47
N LEU A 424 23.95 2.58 11.56
CA LEU A 424 25.21 3.09 12.10
C LEU A 424 26.23 1.96 12.03
N SER A 425 27.32 2.20 11.30
CA SER A 425 28.36 1.19 11.08
C SER A 425 29.74 1.71 11.43
N HIS A 426 30.61 0.80 11.88
CA HIS A 426 32.03 1.09 12.05
C HIS A 426 32.82 0.99 10.74
N ASP A 427 32.24 0.46 9.66
CA ASP A 427 32.87 0.39 8.34
C ASP A 427 31.85 0.72 7.22
N ARG A 428 32.22 0.50 5.95
CA ARG A 428 31.37 0.83 4.79
C ARG A 428 30.45 -0.33 4.37
N ASN A 429 30.50 -1.45 5.06
CA ASN A 429 29.78 -2.69 4.75
C ASN A 429 28.71 -2.97 5.79
N MET A 430 27.67 -3.70 5.36
CA MET A 430 26.61 -4.12 6.26
C MET A 430 27.01 -5.43 6.95
N GLY A 431 27.35 -5.34 8.24
CA GLY A 431 27.75 -6.44 9.11
C GLY A 431 28.27 -5.91 10.45
N ASP A 432 27.71 -6.41 11.55
CA ASP A 432 27.89 -5.88 12.90
C ASP A 432 27.44 -4.41 13.03
N ASP A 433 26.22 -4.07 12.60
CA ASP A 433 25.70 -2.70 12.61
C ASP A 433 24.47 -2.54 13.51
N SER A 434 24.37 -1.37 14.15
CA SER A 434 23.13 -0.92 14.80
C SER A 434 22.22 -0.29 13.76
N ILE A 435 21.01 -0.85 13.59
CA ILE A 435 20.05 -0.41 12.57
C ILE A 435 18.74 -0.02 13.23
N ILE A 436 18.10 1.02 12.72
CA ILE A 436 16.72 1.36 13.03
C ILE A 436 15.92 1.20 11.74
N ILE A 437 14.84 0.42 11.79
CA ILE A 437 13.94 0.25 10.65
C ILE A 437 12.59 0.85 11.00
N CYS A 438 12.18 1.84 10.21
CA CYS A 438 10.81 2.33 10.17
C CYS A 438 10.05 1.55 9.08
N SER A 439 9.01 0.80 9.47
CA SER A 439 8.38 -0.17 8.55
C SER A 439 6.89 -0.35 8.80
N THR A 440 6.15 -0.80 7.78
CA THR A 440 4.74 -1.21 7.87
C THR A 440 4.58 -2.68 8.28
N LEU A 441 5.54 -3.26 9.02
CA LEU A 441 5.37 -4.59 9.61
C LEU A 441 4.22 -4.60 10.62
N ASP A 442 4.03 -3.46 11.28
CA ASP A 442 2.89 -3.17 12.13
C ASP A 442 1.84 -2.38 11.33
N PRO A 443 0.55 -2.39 11.74
CA PRO A 443 -0.53 -1.64 11.08
C PRO A 443 -0.24 -0.13 10.94
N ILE A 444 0.66 0.37 11.78
CA ILE A 444 1.15 1.74 11.84
C ILE A 444 2.66 1.67 11.74
N PRO A 445 3.31 2.49 10.89
CA PRO A 445 4.75 2.44 10.79
C PRO A 445 5.45 2.71 12.11
N LYS A 446 6.31 1.78 12.53
CA LYS A 446 7.09 1.89 13.76
C LYS A 446 8.58 1.82 13.47
N ALA A 447 9.34 2.63 14.21
CA ALA A 447 10.79 2.55 14.26
C ALA A 447 11.20 1.53 15.33
N VAL A 448 11.92 0.50 14.91
CA VAL A 448 12.38 -0.58 15.80
C VAL A 448 13.88 -0.75 15.61
N ASN A 449 14.62 -1.00 16.70
CA ASN A 449 16.03 -1.32 16.63
C ASN A 449 16.25 -2.76 16.16
N TYR A 450 17.26 -2.92 15.32
CA TYR A 450 17.75 -4.18 14.80
C TYR A 450 19.27 -4.21 14.88
N TYR A 451 19.83 -5.40 14.94
CA TYR A 451 21.27 -5.63 14.83
C TYR A 451 21.58 -6.46 13.59
N SER A 452 22.41 -5.93 12.71
CA SER A 452 22.92 -6.68 11.57
C SER A 452 24.12 -7.48 12.02
N ARG A 453 24.05 -8.82 11.99
CA ARG A 453 25.23 -9.70 12.11
C ARG A 453 25.79 -10.09 10.74
N GLY A 454 25.62 -9.24 9.71
CA GLY A 454 25.97 -9.49 8.31
C GLY A 454 24.88 -9.03 7.33
N ALA A 455 25.12 -9.18 6.02
CA ALA A 455 24.17 -8.74 4.98
C ALA A 455 22.87 -9.58 4.83
N GLY A 456 22.53 -10.37 5.85
CA GLY A 456 21.30 -11.17 5.92
C GLY A 456 20.15 -10.41 6.57
N LEU A 457 19.09 -11.14 6.97
CA LEU A 457 18.01 -10.54 7.75
C LEU A 457 18.56 -10.11 9.13
N PRO A 458 18.40 -8.83 9.54
CA PRO A 458 18.93 -8.38 10.82
C PRO A 458 18.05 -8.84 11.99
N ASP A 459 18.68 -9.03 13.15
CA ASP A 459 18.02 -9.50 14.37
C ASP A 459 17.17 -8.37 14.97
N LYS A 460 15.90 -8.62 15.26
CA LYS A 460 15.01 -7.63 15.89
C LYS A 460 15.33 -7.52 17.38
N ILE A 461 15.78 -6.34 17.82
CA ILE A 461 16.04 -6.06 19.25
C ILE A 461 14.76 -5.56 19.93
N GLY A 462 14.06 -4.61 19.29
CA GLY A 462 12.88 -3.96 19.85
C GLY A 462 13.01 -2.44 19.97
N GLU A 463 12.13 -1.80 20.74
CA GLU A 463 11.99 -0.33 20.81
C GLU A 463 12.83 0.29 21.95
N GLN A 464 13.85 -0.42 22.46
CA GLN A 464 14.69 0.06 23.56
C GLN A 464 15.32 1.42 23.25
N GLY A 465 15.09 2.40 24.13
CA GLY A 465 15.59 3.76 23.95
C GLY A 465 14.92 4.55 22.83
N ILE A 466 13.86 4.03 22.19
CA ILE A 466 13.04 4.74 21.20
C ILE A 466 11.74 5.19 21.85
N THR A 467 11.40 6.47 21.68
CA THR A 467 10.09 7.03 21.99
C THR A 467 9.46 7.47 20.68
N MET A 468 8.43 6.76 20.23
CA MET A 468 7.74 7.07 18.98
C MET A 468 7.04 8.44 19.05
N GLY A 469 7.11 9.18 17.96
CA GLY A 469 6.32 10.38 17.68
C GLY A 469 5.34 10.11 16.52
N GLN A 470 5.28 11.03 15.55
CA GLN A 470 4.40 10.89 14.38
C GLN A 470 4.82 9.74 13.47
N SER A 471 3.87 9.03 12.89
CA SER A 471 4.11 8.05 11.83
C SER A 471 3.00 8.10 10.79
N SER A 472 3.33 7.77 9.53
CA SER A 472 2.36 7.80 8.44
C SER A 472 2.75 6.81 7.35
N SER A 473 1.73 6.24 6.69
CA SER A 473 1.89 5.40 5.49
C SER A 473 1.13 5.96 4.27
N GLU A 474 0.48 7.13 4.39
CA GLU A 474 -0.39 7.68 3.33
C GLU A 474 0.36 8.02 2.04
N ASN A 475 1.62 8.47 2.17
CA ASN A 475 2.47 8.90 1.05
C ASN A 475 3.84 8.21 1.08
N GLY A 476 3.84 6.91 1.38
CA GLY A 476 5.04 6.14 1.72
C GLY A 476 5.27 6.10 3.23
N VAL A 477 6.30 5.36 3.66
CA VAL A 477 6.50 5.02 5.06
C VAL A 477 7.27 6.12 5.79
N GLN A 478 6.71 6.69 6.85
CA GLN A 478 7.33 7.74 7.63
C GLN A 478 7.24 7.46 9.13
N CYS A 479 8.35 7.67 9.85
CA CYS A 479 8.41 7.65 11.31
C CYS A 479 9.21 8.85 11.81
N VAL A 480 8.69 9.53 12.82
CA VAL A 480 9.37 10.54 13.63
C VAL A 480 9.43 10.00 15.04
N PHE A 481 10.59 9.98 15.67
CA PHE A 481 10.79 9.39 17.00
C PHE A 481 12.00 10.01 17.70
N LYS A 482 12.04 9.95 19.02
CA LYS A 482 13.24 10.26 19.80
C LYS A 482 14.01 8.98 20.08
N ARG A 483 15.33 9.00 19.95
CA ARG A 483 16.25 7.92 20.30
C ARG A 483 17.20 8.41 21.39
N LYS A 484 17.26 7.75 22.54
CA LYS A 484 18.26 8.06 23.58
C LYS A 484 19.68 7.98 23.01
N LYS A 485 20.55 8.90 23.45
CA LYS A 485 21.95 8.93 23.00
C LYS A 485 22.71 7.69 23.46
N ILE A 486 22.44 7.26 24.68
CA ILE A 486 23.02 6.08 25.33
C ILE A 486 21.89 5.13 25.70
N VAL A 487 22.04 3.86 25.32
CA VAL A 487 21.16 2.76 25.69
C VAL A 487 22.05 1.64 26.23
N ASP A 488 21.66 1.04 27.36
CA ASP A 488 22.42 -0.05 27.99
C ASP A 488 22.21 -1.37 27.23
N ASN A 489 22.74 -1.41 26.00
CA ASN A 489 22.70 -2.57 25.10
C ASN A 489 23.82 -2.45 24.05
N ASN A 490 24.74 -3.41 24.02
CA ASN A 490 25.89 -3.40 23.10
C ASN A 490 25.52 -3.52 21.60
N GLU A 491 24.30 -3.96 21.29
CA GLU A 491 23.79 -4.06 19.92
C GLU A 491 23.11 -2.75 19.44
N ILE A 492 22.91 -1.77 20.34
CA ILE A 492 22.38 -0.43 20.04
C ILE A 492 23.49 0.59 20.23
N TYR A 493 23.99 1.14 19.13
CA TYR A 493 25.20 1.96 19.17
C TYR A 493 25.01 3.30 19.87
N ASP A 494 25.97 3.63 20.75
CA ASP A 494 26.08 4.90 21.45
C ASP A 494 26.29 6.05 20.45
N ILE A 495 25.41 7.05 20.48
CA ILE A 495 25.49 8.26 19.63
C ILE A 495 25.74 9.51 20.47
N SER A 496 26.26 9.36 21.68
CA SER A 496 26.74 10.46 22.51
C SER A 496 27.96 11.14 21.88
N LYS A 497 28.42 12.20 22.55
CA LYS A 497 29.52 13.05 22.08
C LYS A 497 30.76 12.21 21.75
N ASP A 498 31.43 12.57 20.65
CA ASP A 498 32.69 11.97 20.16
C ASP A 498 32.60 10.59 19.43
N LYS A 499 31.41 9.97 19.35
CA LYS A 499 31.22 8.73 18.56
C LYS A 499 31.03 9.04 17.07
N LYS A 500 31.74 8.32 16.21
CA LYS A 500 31.69 8.51 14.74
C LYS A 500 31.38 7.19 14.02
N TYR A 501 30.42 7.24 13.09
CA TYR A 501 29.93 6.09 12.32
C TYR A 501 29.79 6.40 10.84
N HIS A 502 29.94 5.39 9.99
CA HIS A 502 29.35 5.44 8.65
C HIS A 502 27.83 5.34 8.80
N LEU A 503 27.12 6.17 8.04
CA LEU A 503 25.66 6.21 8.07
C LEU A 503 25.13 5.47 6.85
N PHE A 504 24.22 4.52 7.07
CA PHE A 504 23.54 3.77 6.03
C PHE A 504 22.09 4.22 5.91
N LEU A 505 21.59 4.27 4.69
CA LEU A 505 20.18 4.51 4.38
C LEU A 505 19.75 3.53 3.30
N ALA A 506 18.66 2.81 3.55
CA ALA A 506 18.07 1.90 2.57
C ALA A 506 16.55 1.96 2.60
N VAL A 507 15.91 1.69 1.47
CA VAL A 507 14.45 1.52 1.38
C VAL A 507 14.15 0.19 0.72
N GLY A 508 13.03 -0.44 1.06
CA GLY A 508 12.70 -1.74 0.50
C GLY A 508 11.27 -2.17 0.71
N LYS A 509 11.01 -3.43 0.35
CA LYS A 509 9.69 -4.07 0.40
C LYS A 509 9.59 -5.04 1.56
N ILE A 510 8.36 -5.31 2.00
CA ILE A 510 8.07 -6.36 2.98
C ILE A 510 7.27 -7.45 2.28
N LYS A 511 7.63 -8.70 2.56
CA LYS A 511 6.88 -9.87 2.11
C LYS A 511 6.84 -10.87 3.26
N ASP A 512 5.67 -11.45 3.50
CA ASP A 512 5.44 -12.45 4.55
C ASP A 512 5.89 -11.97 5.95
N ASN A 513 5.63 -10.69 6.28
CA ASN A 513 6.08 -10.01 7.50
C ASN A 513 7.61 -10.00 7.72
N VAL A 514 8.38 -10.11 6.64
CA VAL A 514 9.83 -10.05 6.67
C VAL A 514 10.32 -8.92 5.74
N PRO A 515 11.14 -7.98 6.24
CA PRO A 515 11.85 -7.03 5.38
C PRO A 515 12.65 -7.76 4.32
N GLN A 516 12.33 -7.50 3.06
CA GLN A 516 13.03 -8.08 1.93
C GLN A 516 14.31 -7.31 1.66
N TYR A 517 15.25 -7.97 0.99
CA TYR A 517 16.48 -7.33 0.55
C TYR A 517 16.20 -6.06 -0.28
N HIS A 518 16.69 -4.90 0.19
CA HIS A 518 16.52 -3.58 -0.46
C HIS A 518 17.17 -3.46 -1.84
N GLY A 519 17.95 -4.45 -2.31
CA GLY A 519 18.53 -4.40 -3.63
C GLY A 519 19.48 -3.19 -3.81
N PRO A 520 19.37 -2.45 -4.94
CA PRO A 520 20.19 -1.27 -5.22
C PRO A 520 19.72 0.00 -4.48
N ASP A 521 18.54 -0.02 -3.85
CA ASP A 521 17.92 1.16 -3.21
C ASP A 521 18.54 1.44 -1.83
N LYS A 522 19.85 1.69 -1.81
CA LYS A 522 20.68 1.89 -0.62
C LYS A 522 21.79 2.90 -0.84
N ARG A 523 22.27 3.50 0.25
CA ARG A 523 23.39 4.45 0.28
C ARG A 523 24.16 4.31 1.59
N SER A 524 25.48 4.47 1.52
CA SER A 524 26.36 4.62 2.68
C SER A 524 27.21 5.88 2.57
N THR A 525 27.64 6.44 3.71
CA THR A 525 28.57 7.57 3.72
C THR A 525 30.01 7.12 3.50
N ALA A 526 30.76 7.94 2.75
CA ALA A 526 32.19 7.68 2.53
C ALA A 526 32.99 7.83 3.84
N GLU A 527 32.72 8.87 4.61
CA GLU A 527 33.42 9.13 5.88
C GLU A 527 32.53 8.85 7.09
N LYS A 528 33.15 8.76 8.27
CA LYS A 528 32.45 8.64 9.54
C LYS A 528 32.04 10.02 10.07
N PHE A 529 30.82 10.12 10.57
CA PHE A 529 30.27 11.35 11.12
C PHE A 529 29.77 11.13 12.54
N THR A 530 29.82 12.18 13.36
CA THR A 530 29.00 12.26 14.58
C THR A 530 27.64 12.84 14.20
N LEU A 531 26.57 12.36 14.83
CA LEU A 531 25.22 12.89 14.61
C LEU A 531 25.03 14.28 15.24
N LEU A 532 26.02 14.78 15.99
CA LEU A 532 26.01 16.07 16.70
C LEU A 532 26.67 17.21 15.91
N GLU A 533 27.42 16.91 14.86
CA GLU A 533 27.96 17.92 13.93
C GLU A 533 26.90 18.26 12.87
N SER A 534 26.87 19.51 12.39
CA SER A 534 25.97 19.90 11.32
C SER A 534 26.45 19.31 9.99
N VAL A 535 25.79 18.25 9.51
CA VAL A 535 26.19 17.56 8.28
C VAL A 535 25.06 17.60 7.25
N SER A 536 25.25 18.41 6.20
CA SER A 536 24.55 18.20 4.93
C SER A 536 25.46 17.37 4.04
N ILE A 537 25.12 16.10 3.83
CA ILE A 537 25.97 15.19 3.04
C ILE A 537 25.64 15.46 1.55
N PRO A 538 26.56 16.05 0.77
CA PRO A 538 26.28 16.39 -0.63
C PRO A 538 25.93 15.13 -1.45
N PRO A 539 25.26 15.30 -2.61
CA PRO A 539 25.22 14.24 -3.62
C PRO A 539 26.63 13.72 -3.84
N THR A 540 26.81 12.41 -3.75
CA THR A 540 28.04 11.79 -4.24
C THR A 540 28.20 12.29 -5.68
N PRO A 541 29.36 12.87 -6.07
CA PRO A 541 29.55 13.31 -7.44
C PRO A 541 29.20 12.16 -8.41
N PRO A 542 28.67 12.46 -9.61
CA PRO A 542 28.52 11.45 -10.63
C PRO A 542 29.86 10.75 -10.76
N LYS A 543 29.85 9.42 -10.89
CA LYS A 543 31.01 8.64 -11.31
C LYS A 543 31.55 9.30 -12.59
N THR A 544 32.50 10.23 -12.45
CA THR A 544 33.45 10.54 -13.48
C THR A 544 34.22 9.25 -13.65
N THR A 545 34.01 8.64 -14.81
CA THR A 545 34.79 7.56 -15.37
C THR A 545 36.28 7.86 -15.25
N LYS A 546 36.87 7.45 -14.14
CA LYS A 546 38.20 6.84 -14.14
C LYS A 546 37.99 5.44 -13.59
N ALA A 547 38.26 4.44 -14.44
CA ALA A 547 38.34 3.07 -14.01
C ALA A 547 39.27 3.01 -12.77
N PRO A 548 38.85 2.44 -11.64
CA PRO A 548 39.82 2.07 -10.62
C PRO A 548 40.70 1.01 -11.28
N ASN A 549 41.99 1.30 -11.36
CA ASN A 549 42.99 0.39 -11.90
C ASN A 549 42.99 -0.90 -11.08
N LYS A 550 42.23 -1.87 -11.57
CA LYS A 550 42.25 -3.26 -11.14
C LYS A 550 43.61 -3.86 -11.48
N PRO A 551 44.20 -4.77 -10.66
CA PRO A 551 45.36 -5.53 -11.08
C PRO A 551 44.92 -6.47 -12.21
N SER A 552 45.18 -6.09 -13.45
CA SER A 552 44.93 -6.94 -14.62
C SER A 552 45.80 -8.18 -14.55
N ASN A 553 45.19 -9.36 -14.51
CA ASN A 553 45.91 -10.64 -14.40
C ASN A 553 45.24 -11.80 -15.16
N ILE A 554 43.99 -11.67 -15.63
CA ILE A 554 43.35 -12.68 -16.49
C ILE A 554 43.41 -12.19 -17.93
N ASP A 555 44.17 -12.89 -18.76
CA ASP A 555 44.13 -12.74 -20.21
C ASP A 555 42.85 -13.38 -20.76
N PHE A 556 42.08 -12.63 -21.54
CA PHE A 556 40.82 -13.11 -22.12
C PHE A 556 40.92 -13.53 -23.59
N ASP A 557 42.08 -13.36 -24.22
CA ASP A 557 42.29 -13.70 -25.63
C ASP A 557 42.33 -15.23 -25.83
N ASP A 558 42.75 -15.96 -24.81
CA ASP A 558 42.78 -17.44 -24.79
C ASP A 558 41.40 -18.09 -24.52
N CYS A 559 40.34 -17.30 -24.32
CA CYS A 559 39.01 -17.81 -23.98
C CYS A 559 38.33 -18.52 -25.15
N GLY A 560 37.94 -19.78 -24.95
CA GLY A 560 37.42 -20.67 -25.98
C GLY A 560 38.51 -21.34 -26.83
N ILE A 561 39.79 -21.01 -26.63
CA ILE A 561 40.93 -21.54 -27.40
C ILE A 561 41.85 -22.39 -26.52
N LYS A 562 42.27 -21.86 -25.37
CA LYS A 562 43.14 -22.58 -24.40
C LYS A 562 42.50 -22.72 -23.02
N LYS A 563 41.52 -21.87 -22.70
CA LYS A 563 40.78 -21.93 -21.45
C LYS A 563 39.32 -21.59 -21.65
N SER A 564 38.49 -22.08 -20.74
CA SER A 564 37.09 -21.73 -20.67
C SER A 564 36.89 -20.47 -19.84
N CYS A 565 35.90 -19.65 -20.18
CA CYS A 565 35.68 -18.36 -19.53
C CYS A 565 34.19 -18.08 -19.32
N PHE A 566 33.88 -17.50 -18.16
CA PHE A 566 32.55 -17.05 -17.79
C PHE A 566 32.61 -15.65 -17.16
N ARG A 567 31.84 -14.70 -17.71
CA ARG A 567 32.02 -13.27 -17.44
C ARG A 567 30.72 -12.52 -17.17
N SER A 568 30.82 -11.50 -16.30
CA SER A 568 29.75 -10.54 -15.99
C SER A 568 30.26 -9.09 -16.06
N PRO A 569 29.67 -8.20 -16.91
CA PRO A 569 28.65 -8.45 -17.93
C PRO A 569 29.09 -9.43 -19.03
N ALA A 570 28.13 -9.96 -19.80
CA ALA A 570 28.45 -10.78 -20.97
C ALA A 570 29.32 -9.97 -21.94
N ASN A 571 30.46 -10.53 -22.35
CA ASN A 571 31.44 -9.93 -23.29
C ASN A 571 32.32 -8.78 -22.75
N CYS A 572 32.42 -8.57 -21.43
CA CYS A 572 33.42 -7.63 -20.92
C CYS A 572 34.85 -8.07 -21.29
N ASN A 573 35.61 -7.13 -21.88
CA ASN A 573 37.01 -7.25 -22.29
C ASN A 573 37.59 -5.83 -22.43
N PRO A 574 38.73 -5.47 -21.81
CA PRO A 574 39.62 -6.25 -20.94
C PRO A 574 39.00 -6.65 -19.59
N GLU A 575 39.71 -7.47 -18.84
CA GLU A 575 39.39 -7.92 -17.46
C GLU A 575 38.89 -6.79 -16.56
N SER A 576 39.48 -5.61 -16.65
CA SER A 576 39.10 -4.41 -15.89
C SER A 576 37.70 -3.89 -16.18
N ALA A 577 37.10 -4.25 -17.32
CA ALA A 577 35.70 -3.93 -17.65
C ALA A 577 34.70 -4.91 -17.03
N CYS A 578 35.16 -6.06 -16.50
CA CYS A 578 34.31 -7.04 -15.85
C CYS A 578 34.08 -6.71 -14.38
N LYS A 579 32.83 -6.88 -13.93
CA LYS A 579 32.51 -6.84 -12.50
C LYS A 579 33.12 -8.03 -11.79
N PHE A 580 32.92 -9.22 -12.35
CA PHE A 580 33.53 -10.46 -11.88
C PHE A 580 33.57 -11.48 -13.01
N SER A 581 34.56 -12.37 -12.96
CA SER A 581 34.83 -13.36 -13.98
C SER A 581 35.45 -14.61 -13.39
N ALA A 582 35.30 -15.73 -14.09
CA ALA A 582 36.02 -16.96 -13.81
C ALA A 582 36.53 -17.58 -15.11
N THR A 583 37.71 -18.18 -15.05
CA THR A 583 38.26 -19.00 -16.13
C THR A 583 38.79 -20.30 -15.59
N TRP A 584 38.80 -21.34 -16.42
CA TRP A 584 39.36 -22.64 -16.05
C TRP A 584 39.96 -23.36 -17.25
N LYS A 585 41.01 -24.13 -16.99
CA LYS A 585 41.64 -25.04 -17.97
C LYS A 585 42.12 -26.30 -17.28
N LYS A 586 42.13 -27.41 -17.99
CA LYS A 586 42.68 -28.67 -17.50
C LYS A 586 44.22 -28.60 -17.48
N VAL A 587 44.83 -29.06 -16.39
CA VAL A 587 46.29 -29.19 -16.22
C VAL A 587 46.55 -30.50 -15.49
N ASP A 588 47.08 -31.49 -16.20
CA ASP A 588 47.32 -32.84 -15.70
C ASP A 588 46.02 -33.45 -15.10
N ASP A 589 46.07 -33.91 -13.85
CA ASP A 589 44.94 -34.47 -13.09
C ASP A 589 44.15 -33.41 -12.28
N SER A 590 44.24 -32.14 -12.70
CA SER A 590 43.61 -31.01 -12.03
C SER A 590 43.03 -29.99 -13.02
N TYR A 591 42.20 -29.09 -12.52
CA TYR A 591 41.80 -27.88 -13.23
C TYR A 591 42.42 -26.66 -12.56
N GLU A 592 43.06 -25.82 -13.36
CA GLU A 592 43.55 -24.51 -12.95
C GLU A 592 42.43 -23.49 -13.16
N PHE A 593 42.01 -22.83 -12.08
CA PHE A 593 40.99 -21.79 -12.05
C PHE A 593 41.63 -20.42 -11.82
N GLU A 594 41.09 -19.41 -12.49
CA GLU A 594 41.33 -18.00 -12.18
C GLU A 594 39.99 -17.34 -11.94
N ILE A 595 39.78 -16.80 -10.74
CA ILE A 595 38.54 -16.11 -10.35
C ILE A 595 38.90 -14.68 -9.98
N SER A 596 38.15 -13.71 -10.52
CA SER A 596 38.38 -12.29 -10.23
C SER A 596 37.11 -11.48 -10.03
N GLY A 597 37.19 -10.44 -9.20
CA GLY A 597 36.13 -9.48 -8.92
C GLY A 597 36.66 -8.06 -8.72
N ALA A 598 35.79 -7.07 -8.95
CA ALA A 598 36.06 -5.67 -8.67
C ALA A 598 36.27 -5.40 -7.17
N SER A 599 36.90 -4.27 -6.84
CA SER A 599 37.28 -3.86 -5.47
C SER A 599 36.12 -3.64 -4.50
N GLU A 600 34.87 -3.71 -4.97
CA GLU A 600 33.67 -3.57 -4.16
C GLU A 600 33.17 -4.91 -3.57
N PHE A 601 33.82 -6.03 -3.91
CA PHE A 601 33.46 -7.37 -3.42
C PHE A 601 34.49 -7.90 -2.41
N GLN A 602 34.04 -8.71 -1.45
CA GLN A 602 34.88 -9.40 -0.46
C GLN A 602 35.02 -10.91 -0.76
N TYR A 603 34.15 -11.43 -1.62
CA TYR A 603 34.36 -12.74 -2.24
C TYR A 603 33.83 -12.78 -3.68
N VAL A 604 34.35 -13.72 -4.45
CA VAL A 604 33.82 -14.14 -5.75
C VAL A 604 33.70 -15.66 -5.76
N ALA A 605 32.55 -16.15 -6.21
CA ALA A 605 32.16 -17.55 -6.15
C ALA A 605 31.79 -18.09 -7.53
N LEU A 606 32.36 -19.26 -7.87
CA LEU A 606 32.00 -20.07 -9.03
C LEU A 606 31.30 -21.34 -8.53
N GLY A 607 29.99 -21.45 -8.78
CA GLY A 607 29.18 -22.64 -8.51
C GLY A 607 29.10 -23.58 -9.71
N LEU A 608 29.21 -24.87 -9.46
CA LEU A 608 28.89 -25.95 -10.40
C LEU A 608 27.54 -26.54 -9.99
N SER A 609 26.55 -26.39 -10.87
CA SER A 609 25.17 -26.79 -10.62
C SER A 609 24.67 -27.79 -11.66
N PHE A 610 23.68 -28.61 -11.31
CA PHE A 610 22.94 -29.40 -12.30
C PHE A 610 21.76 -28.65 -12.92
N ASP A 611 21.39 -27.47 -12.41
CA ASP A 611 20.34 -26.64 -12.97
C ASP A 611 20.74 -25.15 -13.02
N LYS A 612 19.81 -24.25 -13.32
CA LYS A 612 20.08 -22.80 -13.40
C LYS A 612 19.85 -22.07 -12.07
N LYS A 613 19.66 -22.79 -10.97
CA LYS A 613 19.28 -22.27 -9.67
C LYS A 613 20.35 -22.62 -8.65
N MET A 614 20.40 -21.80 -7.60
CA MET A 614 21.22 -22.10 -6.43
C MET A 614 20.38 -22.90 -5.43
N GLY A 615 20.90 -24.00 -4.91
CA GLY A 615 20.16 -24.86 -3.97
C GLY A 615 20.84 -26.18 -3.61
N ASP A 616 21.61 -26.76 -4.52
CA ASP A 616 22.33 -28.04 -4.38
C ASP A 616 23.59 -27.99 -5.25
N ASP A 617 24.56 -27.15 -4.89
CA ASP A 617 25.68 -26.81 -5.77
C ASP A 617 27.03 -26.90 -5.04
N SER A 618 28.04 -27.35 -5.78
CA SER A 618 29.43 -27.29 -5.33
C SER A 618 30.03 -25.94 -5.71
N VAL A 619 30.46 -25.13 -4.74
CA VAL A 619 30.84 -23.72 -4.95
C VAL A 619 32.29 -23.47 -4.55
N LEU A 620 33.09 -22.98 -5.50
CA LEU A 620 34.47 -22.54 -5.30
C LEU A 620 34.49 -21.05 -4.99
N VAL A 621 35.02 -20.65 -3.84
CA VAL A 621 35.00 -19.27 -3.36
C VAL A 621 36.41 -18.74 -3.18
N CYS A 622 36.72 -17.63 -3.86
CA CYS A 622 37.90 -16.81 -3.63
C CYS A 622 37.52 -15.64 -2.72
N ASN A 623 38.22 -15.46 -1.60
CA ASN A 623 37.88 -14.46 -0.58
C ASN A 623 39.13 -13.86 0.09
N ASP A 624 39.02 -12.62 0.55
CA ASP A 624 40.03 -11.92 1.36
C ASP A 624 39.73 -11.98 2.87
N ILE A 625 38.66 -12.69 3.24
CA ILE A 625 38.01 -12.63 4.54
C ILE A 625 38.72 -13.55 5.54
N LEU A 626 39.09 -14.74 5.08
CA LEU A 626 39.73 -15.79 5.86
C LEU A 626 41.24 -15.70 5.64
N SER A 627 41.96 -15.11 6.60
CA SER A 627 43.41 -14.89 6.52
C SER A 627 44.20 -16.15 6.15
N ASP A 628 43.71 -17.32 6.59
CA ASP A 628 44.41 -18.59 6.48
C ASP A 628 43.84 -19.48 5.35
N GLN A 629 42.74 -19.07 4.71
CA GLN A 629 42.03 -19.86 3.69
C GLN A 629 41.41 -18.97 2.59
N GLN A 630 42.27 -18.49 1.69
CA GLN A 630 41.90 -17.56 0.60
C GLN A 630 41.00 -18.19 -0.48
N VAL A 631 41.06 -19.52 -0.63
CA VAL A 631 40.17 -20.29 -1.53
C VAL A 631 39.53 -21.44 -0.76
N VAL A 632 38.20 -21.47 -0.74
CA VAL A 632 37.40 -22.41 0.06
C VAL A 632 36.26 -22.98 -0.76
N ILE A 633 35.92 -24.23 -0.50
CA ILE A 633 34.80 -24.95 -1.09
C ILE A 633 33.60 -24.86 -0.15
N TYR A 634 32.45 -24.57 -0.73
CA TYR A 634 31.15 -24.58 -0.09
C TYR A 634 30.23 -25.55 -0.81
N TYR A 635 29.23 -26.04 -0.08
CA TYR A 635 28.08 -26.72 -0.65
C TYR A 635 26.81 -25.95 -0.27
N THR A 636 25.95 -25.66 -1.22
CA THR A 636 24.67 -24.99 -0.95
C THR A 636 23.58 -26.02 -0.69
N GLU A 637 22.83 -25.85 0.39
CA GLU A 637 21.55 -26.54 0.67
C GLU A 637 20.47 -25.47 0.77
N ASP A 638 19.43 -25.53 -0.07
CA ASP A 638 18.31 -24.55 -0.06
C ASP A 638 18.77 -23.08 -0.10
N LYS A 639 19.87 -22.79 -0.82
CA LYS A 639 20.57 -21.49 -0.98
C LYS A 639 21.44 -21.06 0.21
N SER A 640 21.57 -21.88 1.24
CA SER A 640 22.44 -21.62 2.38
C SER A 640 23.80 -22.29 2.16
N PRO A 641 24.92 -21.54 2.13
CA PRO A 641 26.24 -22.12 1.90
C PRO A 641 26.78 -22.75 3.18
N LYS A 642 27.21 -24.00 3.10
CA LYS A 642 27.93 -24.74 4.13
C LYS A 642 29.40 -24.88 3.74
N ARG A 643 30.31 -24.40 4.59
CA ARG A 643 31.76 -24.49 4.35
C ARG A 643 32.23 -25.94 4.45
N LEU A 644 32.95 -26.42 3.44
CA LEU A 644 33.54 -27.77 3.39
C LEU A 644 35.06 -27.77 3.56
N GLY A 645 35.73 -26.62 3.45
CA GLY A 645 37.18 -26.49 3.57
C GLY A 645 37.88 -26.36 2.22
N ASN A 646 39.12 -26.81 2.09
CA ASN A 646 39.97 -26.64 0.91
C ASN A 646 40.41 -27.97 0.28
N ASP A 647 39.55 -29.00 0.35
CA ASP A 647 39.85 -30.34 -0.16
C ASP A 647 40.29 -30.33 -1.63
N GLY A 648 41.48 -30.85 -1.90
CA GLY A 648 42.09 -30.90 -3.23
C GLY A 648 42.37 -29.53 -3.86
N ILE A 649 42.41 -28.44 -3.10
CA ILE A 649 42.79 -27.11 -3.59
C ILE A 649 44.27 -26.83 -3.33
N THR A 650 44.98 -26.38 -4.35
CA THR A 650 46.34 -25.82 -4.26
C THR A 650 46.31 -24.38 -4.75
N VAL A 651 46.46 -23.43 -3.84
CA VAL A 651 46.49 -21.99 -4.17
C VAL A 651 47.84 -21.66 -4.84
N LEU A 652 47.79 -21.03 -6.01
CA LEU A 652 48.98 -20.68 -6.79
C LEU A 652 49.33 -19.20 -6.67
N ASN A 653 48.33 -18.31 -6.73
CA ASN A 653 48.53 -16.87 -6.65
C ASN A 653 47.26 -16.18 -6.16
N THR A 654 47.37 -15.20 -5.29
CA THR A 654 46.25 -14.39 -4.81
C THR A 654 46.64 -12.92 -4.75
N LYS A 655 45.75 -12.03 -5.21
CA LYS A 655 45.92 -10.58 -5.11
C LYS A 655 44.61 -9.97 -4.63
N PHE A 656 44.71 -9.15 -3.58
CA PHE A 656 43.57 -8.49 -2.93
C PHE A 656 43.64 -6.95 -2.98
N GLU A 657 44.72 -6.40 -3.53
CA GLU A 657 44.86 -4.96 -3.74
C GLU A 657 43.97 -4.51 -4.91
N ASN A 658 43.03 -3.58 -4.69
CA ASN A 658 42.12 -3.05 -5.73
C ASN A 658 41.21 -4.09 -6.43
N GLY A 659 40.85 -5.17 -5.75
CA GLY A 659 40.00 -6.22 -6.30
C GLY A 659 40.33 -7.58 -5.72
N ILE A 660 39.54 -8.58 -6.09
CA ILE A 660 39.80 -9.97 -5.73
C ILE A 660 40.36 -10.68 -6.95
N TYR A 661 41.45 -11.43 -6.75
CA TYR A 661 41.99 -12.36 -7.72
C TYR A 661 42.56 -13.58 -7.00
N CYS A 662 42.07 -14.76 -7.35
CA CYS A 662 42.68 -16.03 -6.96
C CYS A 662 42.96 -16.88 -8.19
N LYS A 663 44.14 -17.48 -8.20
CA LYS A 663 44.55 -18.52 -9.11
C LYS A 663 44.90 -19.76 -8.30
N PHE A 664 44.27 -20.88 -8.60
CA PHE A 664 44.42 -22.12 -7.84
C PHE A 664 44.18 -23.35 -8.71
N ARG A 665 44.68 -24.51 -8.29
CA ARG A 665 44.35 -25.80 -8.88
C ARG A 665 43.37 -26.55 -8.00
N LYS A 666 42.43 -27.27 -8.62
CA LYS A 666 41.51 -28.20 -7.96
C LYS A 666 41.69 -29.58 -8.58
N THR A 667 41.94 -30.60 -7.76
CA THR A 667 42.00 -32.01 -8.22
C THR A 667 40.68 -32.44 -8.85
N ILE A 668 40.74 -33.29 -9.89
CA ILE A 668 39.56 -33.77 -10.60
C ILE A 668 38.61 -34.56 -9.67
N ASN A 669 39.20 -35.47 -8.88
CA ASN A 669 38.45 -36.33 -7.96
C ASN A 669 38.41 -35.69 -6.57
N SER A 670 37.31 -35.95 -5.85
CA SER A 670 37.14 -35.70 -4.42
C SER A 670 36.43 -36.89 -3.78
N ASN A 671 36.75 -37.15 -2.52
CA ASN A 671 36.12 -38.21 -1.73
C ASN A 671 34.77 -37.78 -1.13
N SER A 672 34.40 -36.51 -1.28
CA SER A 672 33.14 -35.95 -0.76
C SER A 672 32.07 -35.89 -1.85
N LYS A 673 30.88 -36.42 -1.57
CA LYS A 673 29.72 -36.33 -2.48
C LYS A 673 29.26 -34.89 -2.73
N ASN A 674 29.58 -33.98 -1.81
CA ASN A 674 29.18 -32.57 -1.86
C ASN A 674 30.24 -31.68 -2.54
N ILE A 675 31.33 -32.27 -3.01
CA ILE A 675 32.35 -31.60 -3.83
C ILE A 675 32.29 -32.26 -5.20
N TYR A 676 31.79 -31.53 -6.19
CA TYR A 676 31.52 -32.11 -7.50
C TYR A 676 32.82 -32.45 -8.23
N SER A 677 32.81 -33.62 -8.89
CA SER A 677 33.92 -34.08 -9.72
C SER A 677 34.10 -33.16 -10.93
N LEU A 678 35.34 -32.98 -11.36
CA LEU A 678 35.68 -32.22 -12.56
C LEU A 678 36.05 -33.14 -13.73
N GLU A 679 35.63 -34.40 -13.69
CA GLU A 679 35.94 -35.39 -14.72
C GLU A 679 35.40 -34.94 -16.09
N ASP A 680 36.21 -35.14 -17.12
CA ASP A 680 35.87 -34.70 -18.47
C ASP A 680 34.58 -35.38 -18.95
N GLY A 681 33.71 -34.60 -19.59
CA GLY A 681 32.41 -35.07 -20.07
C GLY A 681 31.25 -34.89 -19.09
N LEU A 682 31.51 -34.65 -17.80
CA LEU A 682 30.45 -34.25 -16.85
C LEU A 682 29.88 -32.89 -17.21
N GLU A 683 28.55 -32.75 -17.11
CA GLU A 683 27.82 -31.54 -17.50
C GLU A 683 27.37 -30.74 -16.28
N TYR A 684 27.75 -29.46 -16.24
CA TYR A 684 27.34 -28.52 -15.20
C TYR A 684 26.83 -27.22 -15.79
N THR A 685 25.96 -26.53 -15.07
CA THR A 685 25.61 -25.13 -15.27
C THR A 685 26.48 -24.26 -14.37
N PRO A 686 27.48 -23.54 -14.92
CA PRO A 686 28.23 -22.55 -14.16
C PRO A 686 27.31 -21.46 -13.62
N LEU A 687 27.45 -21.18 -12.33
CA LEU A 687 26.86 -20.06 -11.62
C LEU A 687 28.01 -19.16 -11.14
N LEU A 688 27.92 -17.85 -11.36
CA LEU A 688 28.96 -16.92 -10.94
C LEU A 688 28.34 -15.80 -10.13
N ALA A 689 28.91 -15.54 -8.95
CA ALA A 689 28.42 -14.51 -8.05
C ALA A 689 29.56 -13.81 -7.32
N ALA A 690 29.31 -12.58 -6.85
CA ALA A 690 30.25 -11.84 -6.03
C ALA A 690 29.50 -11.09 -4.93
N GLY A 691 30.08 -11.00 -3.73
CA GLY A 691 29.35 -10.47 -2.59
C GLY A 691 30.22 -10.02 -1.41
N PRO A 692 29.57 -9.52 -0.35
CA PRO A 692 30.21 -9.12 0.90
C PRO A 692 30.44 -10.33 1.82
N SER A 693 31.13 -10.11 2.94
CA SER A 693 31.34 -11.07 4.02
C SER A 693 30.35 -10.87 5.17
N ARG A 694 30.28 -11.85 6.06
CA ARG A 694 29.50 -11.87 7.29
C ARG A 694 30.43 -12.14 8.47
N THR A 695 30.33 -11.35 9.54
CA THR A 695 30.88 -11.69 10.86
C THR A 695 29.75 -12.11 11.79
N ALA A 696 29.84 -13.28 12.41
CA ALA A 696 28.94 -13.69 13.48
C ALA A 696 29.71 -14.44 14.57
N ARG A 697 29.65 -13.95 15.81
CA ARG A 697 30.15 -14.60 17.05
C ARG A 697 31.43 -15.43 16.81
N ASN A 698 32.53 -14.74 16.52
CA ASN A 698 33.87 -15.31 16.32
C ASN A 698 34.09 -16.15 15.03
N SER A 699 33.17 -16.12 14.07
CA SER A 699 33.36 -16.72 12.74
C SER A 699 33.12 -15.69 11.62
N LYS A 700 34.06 -15.62 10.68
CA LYS A 700 33.92 -14.86 9.43
C LYS A 700 33.47 -15.81 8.32
N ASP A 701 32.48 -15.43 7.53
CA ASP A 701 31.98 -16.25 6.40
C ASP A 701 31.51 -15.38 5.21
N ILE A 702 31.14 -16.00 4.09
CA ILE A 702 30.54 -15.29 2.95
C ILE A 702 29.08 -14.90 3.24
N ALA A 703 28.65 -13.74 2.75
CA ALA A 703 27.27 -13.27 2.87
C ALA A 703 26.52 -13.34 1.52
N TYR A 704 25.23 -12.99 1.55
CA TYR A 704 24.38 -13.03 0.36
C TYR A 704 24.87 -12.05 -0.74
N HIS A 705 25.13 -12.56 -1.95
CA HIS A 705 25.63 -11.79 -3.11
C HIS A 705 24.59 -10.85 -3.74
N GLY A 706 23.32 -10.86 -3.30
CA GLY A 706 22.30 -9.95 -3.84
C GLY A 706 22.03 -10.16 -5.33
N SER A 707 22.07 -9.07 -6.10
CA SER A 707 21.90 -9.04 -7.56
C SER A 707 23.19 -9.28 -8.36
N ASN A 708 24.35 -9.39 -7.70
CA ASN A 708 25.63 -9.65 -8.34
C ASN A 708 25.80 -11.14 -8.60
N LYS A 709 24.93 -11.69 -9.45
CA LYS A 709 24.92 -13.11 -9.82
C LYS A 709 24.49 -13.30 -11.27
N ILE A 710 25.04 -14.33 -11.90
CA ILE A 710 24.65 -14.78 -13.23
C ILE A 710 24.72 -16.30 -13.31
N ALA A 711 23.83 -16.89 -14.11
CA ALA A 711 23.87 -18.30 -14.48
C ALA A 711 24.21 -18.40 -15.97
N SER A 712 24.92 -19.45 -16.35
CA SER A 712 25.14 -19.78 -17.75
C SER A 712 23.82 -20.17 -18.43
N ILE A 713 23.68 -19.83 -19.71
CA ILE A 713 22.48 -20.15 -20.50
C ILE A 713 22.36 -21.64 -20.84
N VAL A 714 23.48 -22.36 -20.80
CA VAL A 714 23.61 -23.77 -21.18
C VAL A 714 24.48 -24.50 -20.17
N GLN A 715 24.23 -25.80 -20.00
CA GLN A 715 25.18 -26.68 -19.35
C GLN A 715 26.43 -26.84 -20.24
N ILE A 716 27.59 -26.94 -19.60
CA ILE A 716 28.88 -27.12 -20.25
C ILE A 716 29.45 -28.47 -19.83
N LYS A 717 30.09 -29.14 -20.78
CA LYS A 717 30.90 -30.33 -20.50
C LYS A 717 32.26 -29.91 -19.95
N MET A 718 32.67 -30.46 -18.83
CA MET A 718 34.07 -30.38 -18.40
C MET A 718 34.97 -30.97 -19.49
N GLY A 719 36.15 -30.36 -19.70
CA GLY A 719 37.05 -30.65 -20.81
C GLY A 719 36.73 -29.89 -22.11
N LYS A 720 35.52 -29.34 -22.27
CA LYS A 720 35.17 -28.50 -23.43
C LYS A 720 35.52 -27.04 -23.18
N LEU A 721 36.22 -26.44 -24.15
CA LEU A 721 36.54 -25.03 -24.16
C LEU A 721 35.32 -24.19 -24.53
N VAL A 722 34.98 -23.20 -23.68
CA VAL A 722 33.82 -22.33 -23.85
C VAL A 722 34.14 -20.88 -23.54
N ASN A 723 33.49 -19.95 -24.22
CA ASN A 723 33.50 -18.53 -23.86
C ASN A 723 32.04 -18.08 -23.72
N ILE A 724 31.57 -17.97 -22.49
CA ILE A 724 30.15 -17.79 -22.18
C ILE A 724 29.92 -16.53 -21.35
N GLY A 725 28.78 -15.88 -21.59
CA GLY A 725 28.24 -14.79 -20.78
C GLY A 725 27.00 -15.23 -19.99
N GLY A 726 26.71 -14.53 -18.90
CA GLY A 726 25.49 -14.74 -18.11
C GLY A 726 24.24 -14.23 -18.81
N ASP A 727 23.11 -14.90 -18.56
CA ASP A 727 21.82 -14.62 -19.20
C ASP A 727 21.23 -13.23 -18.84
N THR A 728 21.33 -12.27 -19.76
CA THR A 728 20.45 -11.08 -19.84
C THR A 728 19.35 -11.24 -20.90
N GLU A 729 19.26 -12.40 -21.55
CA GLU A 729 18.38 -12.70 -22.70
C GLU A 729 17.01 -13.29 -22.29
N THR A 730 16.89 -13.86 -21.08
CA THR A 730 15.64 -14.44 -20.53
C THR A 730 14.47 -13.46 -20.51
N GLN A 731 14.70 -12.15 -20.41
CA GLN A 731 13.62 -11.17 -20.51
C GLN A 731 12.98 -11.15 -21.91
N LYS A 732 13.77 -11.31 -22.99
CA LYS A 732 13.23 -11.26 -24.35
C LYS A 732 12.39 -12.48 -24.69
N LEU A 733 12.81 -13.67 -24.25
CA LEU A 733 12.07 -14.91 -24.52
C LEU A 733 10.78 -15.00 -23.71
N VAL A 734 10.76 -14.50 -22.46
CA VAL A 734 9.55 -14.40 -21.63
C VAL A 734 8.56 -13.39 -22.22
N ILE A 735 9.04 -12.25 -22.72
CA ILE A 735 8.22 -11.28 -23.44
C ILE A 735 7.65 -11.89 -24.74
N ALA A 736 8.47 -12.61 -25.51
CA ALA A 736 8.02 -13.31 -26.71
C ALA A 736 6.99 -14.40 -26.40
N HIS A 737 7.19 -15.18 -25.33
CA HIS A 737 6.22 -16.19 -24.87
C HIS A 737 4.90 -15.54 -24.45
N GLY A 738 4.94 -14.44 -23.69
CA GLY A 738 3.76 -13.68 -23.31
C GLY A 738 3.00 -13.11 -24.52
N ALA A 739 3.73 -12.60 -25.52
CA ALA A 739 3.14 -12.11 -26.77
C ALA A 739 2.49 -13.24 -27.58
N LEU A 740 3.16 -14.38 -27.73
CA LEU A 740 2.64 -15.55 -28.45
C LEU A 740 1.43 -16.18 -27.74
N MET A 741 1.42 -16.25 -26.41
CA MET A 741 0.27 -16.70 -25.63
C MET A 741 -0.93 -15.77 -25.80
N THR A 742 -0.69 -14.46 -25.80
CA THR A 742 -1.75 -13.47 -26.03
C THR A 742 -2.32 -13.60 -27.45
N ALA A 743 -1.45 -13.72 -28.47
CA ALA A 743 -1.88 -13.89 -29.86
C ALA A 743 -2.65 -15.20 -30.08
N ALA A 744 -2.18 -16.32 -29.52
CA ALA A 744 -2.86 -17.61 -29.61
C ALA A 744 -4.26 -17.57 -28.97
N TRP A 745 -4.40 -16.93 -27.80
CA TRP A 745 -5.70 -16.78 -27.15
C TRP A 745 -6.68 -15.96 -27.99
N LEU A 746 -6.23 -14.85 -28.58
CA LEU A 746 -7.08 -14.01 -29.41
C LEU A 746 -7.53 -14.75 -30.69
N ILE A 747 -6.64 -15.52 -31.33
CA ILE A 747 -6.97 -16.22 -32.58
C ILE A 747 -7.84 -17.45 -32.32
N PHE A 748 -7.42 -18.36 -31.43
CA PHE A 748 -8.10 -19.64 -31.25
C PHE A 748 -9.43 -19.52 -30.51
N ALA A 749 -9.57 -18.58 -29.57
CA ALA A 749 -10.85 -18.36 -28.88
C ALA A 749 -11.92 -17.78 -29.83
N VAL A 750 -11.53 -16.82 -30.67
CA VAL A 750 -12.43 -16.24 -31.68
C VAL A 750 -12.81 -17.30 -32.71
N PHE A 751 -11.85 -18.10 -33.19
CA PHE A 751 -12.12 -19.18 -34.13
C PHE A 751 -13.06 -20.25 -33.54
N GLY A 752 -12.87 -20.60 -32.26
CA GLY A 752 -13.75 -21.55 -31.55
C GLY A 752 -15.18 -21.03 -31.39
N ILE A 753 -15.36 -19.76 -31.00
CA ILE A 753 -16.68 -19.14 -30.88
C ILE A 753 -17.35 -19.01 -32.25
N PHE A 754 -16.61 -18.60 -33.27
CA PHE A 754 -17.12 -18.46 -34.63
C PHE A 754 -17.60 -19.81 -35.19
N ASN A 755 -16.83 -20.88 -35.02
CA ASN A 755 -17.23 -22.24 -35.42
C ASN A 755 -18.47 -22.72 -34.67
N ALA A 756 -18.48 -22.61 -33.33
CA ALA A 756 -19.60 -23.08 -32.52
C ALA A 756 -20.92 -22.34 -32.78
N ARG A 757 -20.85 -21.08 -33.25
CA ARG A 757 -22.02 -20.21 -33.42
C ARG A 757 -22.57 -20.24 -34.84
N TYR A 758 -21.71 -20.29 -35.86
CA TYR A 758 -22.11 -20.13 -37.26
C TYR A 758 -22.03 -21.41 -38.09
N PHE A 759 -21.26 -22.41 -37.68
CA PHE A 759 -21.08 -23.63 -38.47
C PHE A 759 -21.96 -24.81 -38.00
N LYS A 760 -22.86 -24.58 -37.04
CA LYS A 760 -23.87 -25.56 -36.61
C LYS A 760 -24.75 -26.08 -37.75
N THR A 761 -25.04 -25.24 -38.74
CA THR A 761 -25.91 -25.57 -39.87
C THR A 761 -25.15 -26.06 -41.11
N LEU A 762 -23.82 -25.87 -41.15
CA LEU A 762 -22.96 -26.25 -42.29
C LEU A 762 -22.33 -27.65 -42.13
N TYR A 763 -22.13 -28.12 -40.90
CA TYR A 763 -21.59 -29.45 -40.60
C TYR A 763 -22.66 -30.37 -40.00
N ALA A 764 -23.55 -30.88 -40.83
CA ALA A 764 -24.55 -31.89 -40.45
C ALA A 764 -23.97 -33.31 -40.28
N ASN A 765 -22.68 -33.51 -40.58
CA ASN A 765 -22.02 -34.79 -40.48
C ASN A 765 -21.61 -35.08 -39.04
N LYS A 766 -21.78 -36.33 -38.61
CA LYS A 766 -21.35 -36.79 -37.28
C LYS A 766 -19.94 -37.37 -37.36
N ILE A 767 -19.10 -37.03 -36.39
CA ILE A 767 -17.78 -37.63 -36.18
C ILE A 767 -17.85 -38.40 -34.86
N CYS A 768 -17.71 -39.73 -34.91
CA CYS A 768 -17.81 -40.60 -33.73
C CYS A 768 -19.08 -40.36 -32.90
N GLU A 769 -20.23 -40.35 -33.60
CA GLU A 769 -21.58 -40.16 -33.05
C GLU A 769 -21.86 -38.79 -32.41
N LEU A 770 -20.90 -37.88 -32.43
CA LEU A 770 -21.05 -36.50 -32.01
C LEU A 770 -21.11 -35.58 -33.23
N ASP A 771 -21.92 -34.53 -33.18
CA ASP A 771 -22.00 -33.57 -34.28
C ASP A 771 -20.62 -32.93 -34.52
N ALA A 772 -20.16 -32.88 -35.78
CA ALA A 772 -18.79 -32.46 -36.11
C ALA A 772 -18.43 -31.07 -35.58
N TRP A 773 -19.39 -30.14 -35.54
CA TRP A 773 -19.19 -28.81 -34.96
C TRP A 773 -18.82 -28.86 -33.46
N PHE A 774 -19.26 -29.91 -32.75
CA PHE A 774 -18.96 -30.14 -31.33
C PHE A 774 -17.59 -30.77 -31.10
N VAL A 775 -17.10 -31.56 -32.08
CA VAL A 775 -15.78 -32.22 -32.00
C VAL A 775 -14.64 -31.24 -32.29
N VAL A 776 -14.86 -30.26 -33.17
CA VAL A 776 -13.88 -29.24 -33.56
C VAL A 776 -13.66 -28.19 -32.45
N SER A 777 -14.61 -28.01 -31.53
CA SER A 777 -14.40 -27.24 -30.29
C SER A 777 -13.88 -28.15 -29.17
N PHE A 778 -12.55 -28.31 -29.11
CA PHE A 778 -11.75 -28.93 -28.05
C PHE A 778 -12.51 -29.51 -26.83
N LYS A 779 -12.52 -30.84 -26.70
CA LYS A 779 -12.60 -31.50 -25.39
C LYS A 779 -11.37 -32.36 -25.14
N LYS A 780 -10.56 -31.91 -24.18
CA LYS A 780 -9.66 -32.75 -23.38
C LYS A 780 -10.54 -33.80 -22.67
N LYS A 781 -10.58 -35.04 -23.18
CA LYS A 781 -11.34 -36.14 -22.55
C LYS A 781 -10.71 -36.51 -21.20
N LYS A 782 -11.37 -36.18 -20.09
CA LYS A 782 -11.34 -37.02 -18.88
C LYS A 782 -12.60 -37.90 -18.91
N LYS A 783 -12.41 -39.19 -19.21
CA LYS A 783 -13.45 -40.23 -19.01
C LYS A 783 -13.56 -40.48 -17.50
N LYS A 784 -14.76 -40.28 -16.93
CA LYS A 784 -15.19 -40.95 -15.69
C LYS A 784 -16.56 -41.54 -15.99
N ILE A 785 -16.62 -42.86 -16.06
CA ILE A 785 -17.84 -43.65 -16.26
C ILE A 785 -18.38 -43.99 -14.87
N GLN A 786 -19.64 -43.67 -14.60
CA GLN A 786 -20.51 -44.22 -13.55
C GLN A 786 -21.94 -44.14 -14.10
N GLY A 787 -22.85 -45.10 -14.03
CA GLY A 787 -22.87 -46.45 -13.45
C GLY A 787 -24.33 -46.96 -13.50
N PHE A 788 -24.52 -48.27 -13.67
CA PHE A 788 -25.70 -49.11 -13.39
C PHE A 788 -25.15 -50.55 -13.56
N LEU A 789 -25.16 -51.51 -12.64
CA LEU A 789 -26.01 -51.91 -11.51
C LEU A 789 -25.13 -52.59 -10.41
N PRO A 790 -25.65 -52.86 -9.20
CA PRO A 790 -24.87 -53.33 -8.07
C PRO A 790 -24.74 -54.85 -8.04
N VAL A 791 -23.52 -55.37 -7.86
CA VAL A 791 -23.29 -56.69 -7.25
C VAL A 791 -22.05 -56.59 -6.36
N SER A 792 -22.26 -56.99 -5.11
CA SER A 792 -21.31 -57.25 -4.02
C SER A 792 -20.01 -57.95 -4.44
N PHE A 793 -18.88 -57.63 -3.80
CA PHE A 793 -18.19 -58.50 -2.84
C PHE A 793 -16.90 -57.83 -2.31
N ASN A 794 -16.67 -58.01 -1.01
CA ASN A 794 -15.45 -57.70 -0.26
C ASN A 794 -14.17 -58.21 -0.96
N PHE A 795 -13.02 -57.55 -0.75
CA PHE A 795 -11.92 -58.15 0.02
C PHE A 795 -10.80 -57.14 0.31
N SER A 796 -10.33 -57.22 1.55
CA SER A 796 -9.17 -56.57 2.13
C SER A 796 -7.86 -57.10 1.53
N SER A 797 -6.83 -56.25 1.43
CA SER A 797 -5.44 -56.69 1.55
C SER A 797 -4.61 -55.60 2.22
N LYS A 798 -4.61 -55.64 3.56
CA LYS A 798 -3.49 -55.14 4.37
C LYS A 798 -2.29 -56.08 4.18
N ILE A 799 -1.13 -55.43 4.21
CA ILE A 799 0.23 -55.95 4.17
C ILE A 799 0.46 -56.98 5.29
N VAL A 800 1.09 -58.10 4.93
CA VAL A 800 1.81 -59.09 5.75
C VAL A 800 3.30 -58.91 5.33
N ALA A 801 4.37 -58.96 6.11
CA ALA A 801 4.73 -59.37 7.48
C ALA A 801 5.85 -58.40 7.96
N GLN A 802 6.49 -58.42 9.12
CA GLN A 802 6.87 -59.48 10.06
C GLN A 802 7.39 -58.80 11.35
N ASP A 803 7.15 -59.46 12.48
CA ASP A 803 7.61 -59.24 13.87
C ASP A 803 7.13 -58.01 14.67
#